data_AF-W9HSV2-F1
#
_entry.id   AF-W9HSV2-F1
#
_cell.length_a   1.000
_cell.length_b   1.000
_cell.length_c   1.000
_cell.angle_alpha   90.00
_cell.angle_beta   90.00
_cell.angle_gamma   90.00
#
_symmetry.space_group_name_H-M   'P 1'
#
loop_
_entity.id
_entity.type
_entity.pdbx_description
1 polymer ?
#
loop_
_entity_poly.entity_id
_entity_poly.type
_entity_poly.pdbx_seq_one_letter_code
_entity_poly.pdbx_strand_id
1 'polypeptide(L)'
;MWIIKACSVLAAVCTVAADSAGPKIDFSSTTGAPQHLAAGILYGIPDNTNQIPDSLLSGFGFNYYRGAGAQVSHGWSYNEASFQQRFTSAHNNYIVTRRHNGGFVLLLNDLWGFDCSSNNNTSPGPGDNGDWSSYDKFVQAIIANVKKYNMQEGLVIDIWNEPEGSCFWGRSIDQWLQMWGRGWHQFNDAFGKNVLTSGPTLANQPGTTNSWWTQWAQFVKNNNSIPDQYILTKYGLPQRQININEYATFNEQVPAGSAFWISQLERRNAIGLRGNWLGGTQLHDLAASLLSKPNPSNYASTGYFANGDWWVYNYYSHNMTGQRVSTSVSSDARLDAYATVDTAARTARVLLGCHPPTTGTYDVTFSGLAKLGLPSSGTLQVRTWKFAVGSDVHYSQIGPPQDLALFGWLPELAASVSNDANDLRCVVYKPQLLSHPQHAPLKARKMVILTSVRKSPAYLYAKTYCLCSLVSLVQATPVSSRVRVTHTRTRFRNGRVVVSFPTIQEKSDTNSRHLATSPPAKVSFSQKTRGIVERWYQRAVDLASVKKLLQRDETDFATYPELKWDAHVRHGSSLHHKEQKFIGLRKLRISSQGEDSLHRFLDLSPDEKVDLRDVPLIALGGSGGGYKVMYGFAGFISAAKKHGLWDCITWTAGVSGSCWTLAAYYTIARHDIQRLIDHYLTVASELAHPMSIHALNMVARSKRGVYFLIGPLVSKAQKSIIGLGIMDLYSTLTATYQLLSREPKGRLSRATFQWSKIWHRSGIDKGLEPMPLLAAVRRVPKYSYEPKTISAKARDAKKQPTSRQLDTVEGNNQANSTVSLNRRSKKLFQYFEISPLEVGSPDLNRYVPTWAWGRTFISGYSVDRRPEQSFSLLLGQCTSAPAGPLAECIKALLVTIPKNTMVARLVTLFNNLLQSKHFESFWGNPIRAGHDPNPFYGLERPVGMREHTSEHSMYLSRVPHQHQRGMHSSDKSVSDPVALQPHSFPPWEAQGRTRLMDSGMANNLPNHILARPERGVDVFLSFDASSDIHTGAAVQRLHHFAADFDIELRDVTQEFHNPQRNKVLSSSHASEVESRYIDHYARVFYGRRQSGQDMYIIYCPLLPNALNPDYNPTTASFSTSTNLMWTPDQVKSVLTTSETNVSHYAIDTIKRVMRKVYEDKKAYRLA
;
A
#
# COMPACT_ATOMS: atom_id res chain seq x y z
N MET A 1 1.30 -32.64 26.64
CA MET A 1 1.09 -33.20 25.27
C MET A 1 0.18 -32.35 24.38
N TRP A 2 -0.99 -31.88 24.82
CA TRP A 2 -1.86 -31.00 24.01
C TRP A 2 -1.33 -29.58 23.79
N ILE A 3 -0.58 -29.04 24.76
CA ILE A 3 0.15 -27.76 24.63
C ILE A 3 1.26 -27.85 23.58
N ILE A 4 1.94 -28.99 23.48
CA ILE A 4 3.00 -29.23 22.48
C ILE A 4 2.38 -29.35 21.08
N LYS A 5 1.24 -30.04 20.93
CA LYS A 5 0.50 -30.14 19.65
C LYS A 5 -0.11 -28.80 19.21
N ALA A 6 -0.59 -27.98 20.14
CA ALA A 6 -1.10 -26.64 19.85
C ALA A 6 0.02 -25.66 19.45
N CYS A 7 1.19 -25.75 20.09
CA CYS A 7 2.37 -24.97 19.72
C CYS A 7 2.99 -25.39 18.38
N SER A 8 2.96 -26.69 18.02
CA SER A 8 3.42 -27.14 16.70
C SER A 8 2.47 -26.77 15.55
N VAL A 9 1.17 -26.58 15.82
CA VAL A 9 0.21 -26.03 14.85
C VAL A 9 0.32 -24.50 14.77
N LEU A 10 0.60 -23.81 15.88
CA LEU A 10 0.95 -22.38 15.86
C LEU A 10 2.23 -22.10 15.08
N ALA A 11 3.15 -23.05 15.06
CA ALA A 11 4.42 -22.93 14.35
C ALA A 11 4.28 -23.16 12.84
N ALA A 12 3.59 -24.23 12.42
CA ALA A 12 3.23 -24.41 11.00
C ALA A 12 2.47 -23.20 10.39
N VAL A 13 1.81 -22.41 11.25
CA VAL A 13 1.06 -21.19 10.93
C VAL A 13 1.94 -19.94 10.79
N CYS A 14 3.16 -19.94 11.33
CA CYS A 14 4.04 -18.77 11.28
C CYS A 14 4.89 -18.69 10.01
N THR A 15 4.86 -19.69 9.12
CA THR A 15 5.39 -19.57 7.76
C THR A 15 4.72 -18.46 6.97
N VAL A 16 5.28 -17.27 7.06
CA VAL A 16 5.26 -16.27 5.99
C VAL A 16 5.69 -17.02 4.74
N ALA A 17 4.76 -17.23 3.81
CA ALA A 17 5.13 -17.64 2.47
C ALA A 17 6.20 -16.65 2.03
N ALA A 18 7.40 -17.14 1.74
CA ALA A 18 8.48 -16.25 1.33
C ALA A 18 7.98 -15.36 0.20
N ASP A 19 8.25 -14.06 0.32
CA ASP A 19 7.85 -13.08 -0.68
C ASP A 19 8.46 -13.44 -2.05
N SER A 20 9.58 -14.16 -2.04
CA SER A 20 10.31 -14.67 -3.20
C SER A 20 11.12 -15.92 -2.82
N ALA A 21 11.46 -16.78 -3.79
CA ALA A 21 12.39 -17.88 -3.54
C ALA A 21 13.78 -17.29 -3.21
N GLY A 22 14.37 -17.74 -2.10
CA GLY A 22 15.67 -17.29 -1.63
C GLY A 22 16.84 -17.98 -2.34
N PRO A 23 18.08 -17.58 -1.99
CA PRO A 23 19.31 -18.17 -2.49
C PRO A 23 19.37 -19.69 -2.23
N LYS A 24 19.97 -20.41 -3.17
CA LYS A 24 20.38 -21.82 -2.98
C LYS A 24 21.87 -21.89 -2.68
N ILE A 25 22.25 -22.71 -1.71
CA ILE A 25 23.62 -22.96 -1.24
C ILE A 25 23.88 -24.45 -1.38
N ASP A 26 24.91 -24.85 -2.12
CA ASP A 26 25.26 -26.25 -2.32
C ASP A 26 26.60 -26.59 -1.68
N PHE A 27 26.55 -27.23 -0.50
CA PHE A 27 27.74 -27.63 0.24
C PHE A 27 28.55 -28.73 -0.46
N SER A 28 27.97 -29.44 -1.44
CA SER A 28 28.72 -30.45 -2.19
C SER A 28 29.70 -29.84 -3.20
N SER A 29 29.40 -28.64 -3.70
CA SER A 29 30.17 -27.93 -4.72
C SER A 29 31.04 -26.83 -4.10
N THR A 30 32.32 -27.11 -3.88
CA THR A 30 33.30 -26.15 -3.34
C THR A 30 33.93 -25.29 -4.44
N THR A 31 34.12 -24.00 -4.18
CA THR A 31 34.65 -23.00 -5.13
C THR A 31 36.02 -22.41 -4.72
N GLY A 32 36.68 -23.05 -3.74
CA GLY A 32 38.03 -22.70 -3.26
C GLY A 32 38.04 -22.06 -1.87
N ALA A 33 39.21 -21.74 -1.33
CA ALA A 33 39.34 -21.13 -0.01
C ALA A 33 38.74 -19.69 0.02
N PRO A 34 38.23 -19.21 1.17
CA PRO A 34 37.91 -17.81 1.40
C PRO A 34 39.09 -16.89 1.04
N GLN A 35 38.84 -15.83 0.27
CA GLN A 35 39.89 -14.94 -0.23
C GLN A 35 39.72 -13.48 0.24
N HIS A 36 38.66 -13.17 0.98
CA HIS A 36 38.38 -11.83 1.51
C HIS A 36 38.30 -10.77 0.41
N LEU A 37 37.78 -11.16 -0.77
CA LEU A 37 37.80 -10.34 -1.98
C LEU A 37 37.01 -9.04 -1.87
N ALA A 38 36.04 -8.96 -0.95
CA ALA A 38 35.26 -7.75 -0.72
C ALA A 38 35.87 -6.80 0.31
N ALA A 39 36.93 -7.20 1.03
CA ALA A 39 37.55 -6.44 2.10
C ALA A 39 38.54 -5.38 1.59
N GLY A 40 38.17 -4.68 0.53
CA GLY A 40 38.89 -3.52 0.03
C GLY A 40 38.19 -2.21 0.39
N ILE A 41 38.95 -1.11 0.47
CA ILE A 41 38.44 0.24 0.73
C ILE A 41 39.00 1.26 -0.26
N LEU A 42 38.15 2.21 -0.65
CA LEU A 42 38.55 3.44 -1.33
C LEU A 42 38.90 4.50 -0.28
N TYR A 43 40.12 5.01 -0.30
CA TYR A 43 40.66 5.91 0.72
C TYR A 43 40.47 5.39 2.16
N GLY A 44 40.34 6.29 3.13
CA GLY A 44 39.98 5.96 4.51
C GLY A 44 41.14 5.61 5.45
N ILE A 45 42.39 5.75 4.99
CA ILE A 45 43.59 5.55 5.82
C ILE A 45 44.31 6.90 5.99
N PRO A 46 44.52 7.36 7.24
CA PRO A 46 45.23 8.60 7.51
C PRO A 46 46.71 8.54 7.10
N ASP A 47 47.30 9.69 6.82
CA ASP A 47 48.74 9.82 6.52
C ASP A 47 49.63 9.42 7.69
N ASN A 48 49.15 9.59 8.93
CA ASN A 48 49.79 9.01 10.09
C ASN A 48 49.55 7.49 10.08
N THR A 49 50.57 6.75 9.65
CA THR A 49 50.52 5.29 9.41
C THR A 49 50.16 4.45 10.63
N ASN A 50 50.17 5.02 11.83
CA ASN A 50 49.87 4.32 13.09
C ASN A 50 48.61 4.87 13.78
N GLN A 51 47.87 5.77 13.13
CA GLN A 51 46.72 6.42 13.75
C GLN A 51 45.52 5.49 13.93
N ILE A 52 45.22 4.66 12.91
CA ILE A 52 44.25 3.57 13.06
C ILE A 52 45.01 2.36 13.63
N PRO A 53 44.58 1.80 14.78
CA PRO A 53 45.17 0.58 15.31
C PRO A 53 45.13 -0.58 14.30
N ASP A 54 46.26 -1.27 14.13
CA ASP A 54 46.36 -2.40 13.19
C ASP A 54 45.33 -3.51 13.49
N SER A 55 44.96 -3.70 14.76
CA SER A 55 43.91 -4.66 15.15
C SER A 55 42.54 -4.34 14.55
N LEU A 56 42.24 -3.07 14.30
CA LEU A 56 40.98 -2.66 13.65
C LEU A 56 41.04 -2.86 12.13
N LEU A 57 42.19 -2.65 11.50
CA LEU A 57 42.39 -2.90 10.07
C LEU A 57 42.39 -4.40 9.76
N SER A 58 43.24 -5.17 10.45
CA SER A 58 43.25 -6.64 10.34
C SER A 58 41.89 -7.21 10.73
N GLY A 59 41.20 -6.59 11.69
CA GLY A 59 39.94 -7.08 12.20
C GLY A 59 38.82 -7.14 11.17
N PHE A 60 38.77 -6.27 10.15
CA PHE A 60 37.81 -6.42 9.04
C PHE A 60 38.36 -7.24 7.86
N GLY A 61 39.59 -7.77 7.98
CA GLY A 61 40.25 -8.56 6.94
C GLY A 61 40.77 -7.70 5.79
N PHE A 62 41.24 -6.49 6.08
CA PHE A 62 41.76 -5.53 5.11
C PHE A 62 42.68 -6.18 4.07
N ASN A 63 42.26 -6.14 2.81
CA ASN A 63 42.86 -6.90 1.72
C ASN A 63 43.24 -6.03 0.51
N TYR A 64 42.55 -4.91 0.29
CA TYR A 64 42.85 -3.99 -0.81
C TYR A 64 42.63 -2.52 -0.44
N TYR A 65 43.45 -1.64 -0.97
CA TYR A 65 43.29 -0.19 -0.85
C TYR A 65 43.31 0.45 -2.24
N ARG A 66 42.53 1.50 -2.43
CA ARG A 66 42.61 2.37 -3.62
C ARG A 66 42.59 3.84 -3.23
N GLY A 67 43.47 4.63 -3.82
CA GLY A 67 43.57 6.07 -3.55
C GLY A 67 44.96 6.62 -3.88
N ALA A 68 45.08 7.93 -4.10
CA ALA A 68 46.39 8.57 -4.16
C ALA A 68 46.37 10.06 -3.73
N GLY A 69 46.16 10.32 -2.43
CA GLY A 69 46.34 11.67 -1.86
C GLY A 69 45.37 12.73 -2.40
N ALA A 70 44.20 12.34 -2.92
CA ALA A 70 43.16 13.27 -3.35
C ALA A 70 42.88 14.34 -2.29
N GLN A 71 42.64 15.59 -2.67
CA GLN A 71 42.31 16.69 -1.75
C GLN A 71 43.38 17.05 -0.69
N VAL A 72 44.58 16.44 -0.71
CA VAL A 72 45.69 16.80 0.20
C VAL A 72 46.41 18.09 -0.25
N SER A 73 46.55 18.28 -1.57
CA SER A 73 47.17 19.44 -2.22
C SER A 73 46.52 19.69 -3.58
N HIS A 74 47.11 20.44 -4.52
CA HIS A 74 46.55 20.61 -5.88
C HIS A 74 47.03 19.58 -6.93
N GLY A 75 47.97 18.69 -6.60
CA GLY A 75 48.50 17.69 -7.53
C GLY A 75 49.40 18.25 -8.65
N TRP A 76 49.75 17.40 -9.62
CA TRP A 76 50.68 17.70 -10.72
C TRP A 76 50.27 18.87 -11.60
N SER A 77 48.97 18.97 -11.91
CA SER A 77 48.40 20.00 -12.77
C SER A 77 48.67 21.43 -12.28
N TYR A 78 49.04 21.59 -11.01
CA TYR A 78 49.44 22.85 -10.41
C TYR A 78 50.96 23.00 -10.31
N ASN A 79 51.65 22.08 -9.61
CA ASN A 79 53.12 22.04 -9.54
C ASN A 79 53.65 20.70 -8.99
N GLU A 80 54.95 20.46 -9.18
CA GLU A 80 55.63 19.23 -8.72
C GLU A 80 55.58 19.07 -7.20
N ALA A 81 55.72 20.15 -6.41
CA ALA A 81 55.67 20.05 -4.95
C ALA A 81 54.31 19.52 -4.45
N SER A 82 53.21 19.96 -5.07
CA SER A 82 51.86 19.49 -4.78
C SER A 82 51.70 18.01 -5.15
N PHE A 83 52.23 17.59 -6.31
CA PHE A 83 52.30 16.17 -6.68
C PHE A 83 53.05 15.34 -5.65
N GLN A 84 54.23 15.79 -5.20
CA GLN A 84 55.04 15.06 -4.22
C GLN A 84 54.32 14.91 -2.86
N GLN A 85 53.51 15.91 -2.45
CA GLN A 85 52.66 15.79 -1.26
C GLN A 85 51.60 14.69 -1.42
N ARG A 86 50.88 14.64 -2.55
CA ARG A 86 49.89 13.57 -2.81
C ARG A 86 50.56 12.20 -2.94
N PHE A 87 51.73 12.13 -3.56
CA PHE A 87 52.50 10.88 -3.68
C PHE A 87 53.00 10.40 -2.31
N THR A 88 53.44 11.30 -1.44
CA THR A 88 53.85 10.95 -0.07
C THR A 88 52.68 10.38 0.73
N SER A 89 51.49 10.98 0.61
CA SER A 89 50.25 10.42 1.19
C SER A 89 49.96 9.02 0.66
N ALA A 90 50.01 8.82 -0.67
CA ALA A 90 49.83 7.52 -1.29
C ALA A 90 50.86 6.47 -0.81
N HIS A 91 52.13 6.87 -0.65
CA HIS A 91 53.18 6.01 -0.11
C HIS A 91 52.92 5.61 1.34
N ASN A 92 52.47 6.53 2.19
CA ASN A 92 52.10 6.21 3.58
C ASN A 92 50.95 5.20 3.62
N ASN A 93 49.94 5.37 2.76
CA ASN A 93 48.84 4.41 2.65
C ASN A 93 49.30 3.06 2.07
N TYR A 94 50.27 3.06 1.15
CA TYR A 94 50.90 1.84 0.64
C TYR A 94 51.62 1.07 1.75
N ILE A 95 52.38 1.74 2.61
CA ILE A 95 53.05 1.14 3.77
C ILE A 95 52.03 0.43 4.66
N VAL A 96 50.93 1.11 5.01
CA VAL A 96 49.87 0.51 5.84
C VAL A 96 49.24 -0.68 5.12
N THR A 97 48.94 -0.54 3.83
CA THR A 97 48.32 -1.61 3.03
C THR A 97 49.20 -2.87 2.95
N ARG A 98 50.50 -2.70 2.65
CA ARG A 98 51.45 -3.83 2.59
C ARG A 98 51.76 -4.42 3.95
N ARG A 99 51.70 -3.65 5.05
CA ARG A 99 51.80 -4.19 6.42
C ARG A 99 50.72 -5.25 6.70
N HIS A 100 49.55 -5.12 6.06
CA HIS A 100 48.45 -6.10 6.11
C HIS A 100 48.43 -7.06 4.90
N ASN A 101 49.51 -7.09 4.11
CA ASN A 101 49.68 -7.88 2.89
C ASN A 101 48.62 -7.61 1.80
N GLY A 102 47.94 -6.45 1.85
CA GLY A 102 46.90 -6.09 0.89
C GLY A 102 47.43 -5.54 -0.44
N GLY A 103 46.62 -5.62 -1.49
CA GLY A 103 46.93 -4.99 -2.78
C GLY A 103 46.67 -3.49 -2.76
N PHE A 104 47.53 -2.70 -3.39
CA PHE A 104 47.42 -1.24 -3.42
C PHE A 104 47.16 -0.75 -4.83
N VAL A 105 46.04 -0.05 -5.04
CA VAL A 105 45.64 0.52 -6.32
C VAL A 105 45.91 2.03 -6.30
N LEU A 106 46.92 2.47 -7.06
CA LEU A 106 47.32 3.86 -7.15
C LEU A 106 46.49 4.59 -8.21
N LEU A 107 45.79 5.66 -7.80
CA LEU A 107 44.95 6.49 -8.68
C LEU A 107 45.74 7.63 -9.34
N LEU A 108 45.85 7.61 -10.66
CA LEU A 108 46.58 8.65 -11.39
C LEU A 108 45.85 10.00 -11.45
N ASN A 109 44.52 10.01 -11.58
CA ASN A 109 43.74 11.23 -11.62
C ASN A 109 43.92 12.06 -10.32
N ASP A 110 44.05 11.39 -9.17
CA ASP A 110 44.32 12.05 -7.89
C ASP A 110 45.72 12.67 -7.91
N LEU A 111 46.75 11.95 -8.34
CA LEU A 111 48.10 12.52 -8.41
C LEU A 111 48.18 13.70 -9.41
N TRP A 112 47.37 13.67 -10.47
CA TRP A 112 47.25 14.77 -11.42
C TRP A 112 46.57 16.01 -10.80
N GLY A 113 45.58 15.80 -9.93
CA GLY A 113 44.76 16.87 -9.33
C GLY A 113 43.31 16.87 -9.80
N PHE A 114 42.89 15.91 -10.64
CA PHE A 114 41.51 15.77 -11.10
C PHE A 114 40.72 14.85 -10.16
N ASP A 115 40.33 15.38 -9.00
CA ASP A 115 39.64 14.64 -7.92
C ASP A 115 38.27 15.26 -7.53
N CYS A 116 37.70 16.06 -8.44
CA CYS A 116 36.46 16.81 -8.29
C CYS A 116 36.39 17.82 -7.12
N SER A 117 37.53 18.13 -6.47
CA SER A 117 37.62 19.18 -5.43
C SER A 117 38.01 20.57 -5.96
N SER A 118 38.56 20.63 -7.17
CA SER A 118 38.91 21.86 -7.89
C SER A 118 38.22 21.92 -9.27
N ASN A 119 38.03 23.11 -9.83
CA ASN A 119 37.28 23.29 -11.07
C ASN A 119 38.15 22.84 -12.28
N ASN A 120 38.17 21.55 -12.57
CA ASN A 120 39.07 20.87 -13.52
C ASN A 120 38.95 21.34 -14.99
N ASN A 121 38.03 22.26 -15.27
CA ASN A 121 37.91 22.97 -16.56
C ASN A 121 38.87 24.16 -16.71
N THR A 122 39.56 24.58 -15.64
CA THR A 122 40.55 25.68 -15.69
C THR A 122 42.00 25.21 -15.55
N SER A 123 42.23 23.99 -15.07
CA SER A 123 43.57 23.41 -14.91
C SER A 123 44.00 22.68 -16.19
N PRO A 124 45.29 22.74 -16.60
CA PRO A 124 45.80 22.02 -17.76
C PRO A 124 45.55 20.51 -17.68
N GLY A 125 44.91 19.96 -18.70
CA GLY A 125 44.63 18.53 -18.84
C GLY A 125 45.68 17.79 -19.69
N PRO A 126 45.80 16.46 -19.56
CA PRO A 126 46.71 15.68 -20.39
C PRO A 126 46.38 15.79 -21.88
N GLY A 127 47.34 16.24 -22.70
CA GLY A 127 47.15 16.34 -24.16
C GLY A 127 46.40 17.59 -24.61
N ASP A 128 46.12 18.54 -23.72
CA ASP A 128 45.52 19.82 -24.11
C ASP A 128 46.40 20.51 -25.16
N ASN A 129 45.79 21.07 -26.22
CA ASN A 129 46.46 21.62 -27.40
C ASN A 129 47.36 20.62 -28.17
N GLY A 130 47.17 19.32 -27.98
CA GLY A 130 48.01 18.28 -28.59
C GLY A 130 49.38 18.10 -27.93
N ASP A 131 49.66 18.79 -26.81
CA ASP A 131 50.92 18.66 -26.07
C ASP A 131 50.82 17.57 -24.99
N TRP A 132 51.61 16.51 -25.17
CA TRP A 132 51.68 15.38 -24.26
C TRP A 132 52.88 15.44 -23.30
N SER A 133 53.77 16.43 -23.45
CA SER A 133 55.04 16.49 -22.73
C SER A 133 54.87 16.51 -21.20
N SER A 134 53.87 17.24 -20.70
CA SER A 134 53.57 17.29 -19.26
C SER A 134 53.05 15.96 -18.72
N TYR A 135 52.19 15.28 -19.49
CA TYR A 135 51.67 13.97 -19.11
C TYR A 135 52.75 12.90 -19.11
N ASP A 136 53.65 12.91 -20.10
CA ASP A 136 54.77 11.97 -20.13
C ASP A 136 55.72 12.21 -18.94
N LYS A 137 56.04 13.47 -18.62
CA LYS A 137 56.83 13.81 -17.43
C LYS A 137 56.16 13.35 -16.13
N PHE A 138 54.83 13.50 -16.04
CA PHE A 138 54.05 13.03 -14.90
C PHE A 138 54.15 11.50 -14.72
N VAL A 139 53.96 10.74 -15.80
CA VAL A 139 54.09 9.26 -15.77
C VAL A 139 55.51 8.85 -15.37
N GLN A 140 56.54 9.51 -15.91
CA GLN A 140 57.92 9.28 -15.50
C GLN A 140 58.18 9.63 -14.03
N ALA A 141 57.58 10.70 -13.51
CA ALA A 141 57.67 11.05 -12.11
C ALA A 141 57.02 10.00 -11.19
N ILE A 142 55.89 9.42 -11.61
CA ILE A 142 55.27 8.28 -10.90
C ILE A 142 56.20 7.07 -10.91
N ILE A 143 56.74 6.69 -12.08
CA ILE A 143 57.67 5.57 -12.22
C ILE A 143 58.90 5.76 -11.31
N ALA A 144 59.48 6.96 -11.32
CA ALA A 144 60.62 7.30 -10.49
C ALA A 144 60.31 7.18 -9.00
N ASN A 145 59.15 7.68 -8.55
CA ASN A 145 58.76 7.58 -7.15
C ASN A 145 58.40 6.15 -6.73
N VAL A 146 57.71 5.38 -7.57
CA VAL A 146 57.44 3.95 -7.30
C VAL A 146 58.75 3.20 -7.09
N LYS A 147 59.77 3.43 -7.93
CA LYS A 147 61.10 2.84 -7.76
C LYS A 147 61.81 3.35 -6.51
N LYS A 148 61.78 4.67 -6.27
CA LYS A 148 62.41 5.33 -5.11
C LYS A 148 61.89 4.78 -3.78
N TYR A 149 60.57 4.56 -3.69
CA TYR A 149 59.90 4.09 -2.48
C TYR A 149 59.71 2.56 -2.44
N ASN A 150 60.24 1.83 -3.43
CA ASN A 150 60.12 0.38 -3.56
C ASN A 150 58.66 -0.11 -3.48
N MET A 151 57.77 0.58 -4.18
CA MET A 151 56.32 0.34 -4.15
C MET A 151 55.85 -0.76 -5.10
N GLN A 152 56.73 -1.48 -5.80
CA GLN A 152 56.34 -2.40 -6.88
C GLN A 152 55.51 -3.61 -6.38
N GLU A 153 55.77 -4.07 -5.15
CA GLU A 153 55.12 -5.27 -4.62
C GLU A 153 53.63 -5.03 -4.32
N GLY A 154 52.76 -5.82 -4.95
CA GLY A 154 51.31 -5.71 -4.71
C GLY A 154 50.67 -4.43 -5.26
N LEU A 155 51.37 -3.67 -6.10
CA LEU A 155 50.90 -2.44 -6.72
C LEU A 155 50.10 -2.71 -8.00
N VAL A 156 49.00 -1.98 -8.12
CA VAL A 156 48.19 -1.86 -9.33
C VAL A 156 48.12 -0.39 -9.70
N ILE A 157 48.44 -0.06 -10.95
CA ILE A 157 48.29 1.27 -11.50
C ILE A 157 46.91 1.40 -12.13
N ASP A 158 46.10 2.27 -11.54
CA ASP A 158 44.80 2.64 -12.08
C ASP A 158 44.93 3.93 -12.88
N ILE A 159 44.88 3.80 -14.21
CA ILE A 159 45.34 4.85 -15.12
C ILE A 159 44.49 6.10 -15.01
N TRP A 160 43.20 5.99 -14.76
CA TRP A 160 42.33 7.15 -14.55
C TRP A 160 41.07 6.72 -13.80
N ASN A 161 40.32 7.65 -13.20
CA ASN A 161 39.03 7.35 -12.56
C ASN A 161 37.87 7.95 -13.37
N GLU A 162 36.78 7.20 -13.56
CA GLU A 162 35.50 7.65 -14.10
C GLU A 162 35.60 8.70 -15.22
N PRO A 163 36.33 8.40 -16.31
CA PRO A 163 36.65 9.38 -17.33
C PRO A 163 35.43 9.90 -18.11
N GLU A 164 34.29 9.19 -18.04
CA GLU A 164 33.04 9.69 -18.60
C GLU A 164 32.41 10.83 -17.78
N GLY A 165 32.85 11.02 -16.53
CA GLY A 165 32.45 12.09 -15.65
C GLY A 165 33.16 13.40 -15.99
N SER A 166 32.41 14.47 -16.17
CA SER A 166 32.98 15.78 -16.55
C SER A 166 33.94 16.35 -15.50
N CYS A 167 33.84 15.93 -14.22
CA CYS A 167 34.75 16.40 -13.18
C CYS A 167 36.04 15.59 -13.05
N PHE A 168 36.16 14.37 -13.60
CA PHE A 168 37.41 13.59 -13.54
C PHE A 168 38.24 13.67 -14.83
N TRP A 169 37.65 14.07 -15.96
CA TRP A 169 38.36 14.19 -17.23
C TRP A 169 37.99 15.47 -17.97
N GLY A 170 36.73 15.59 -18.41
CA GLY A 170 36.18 16.80 -19.05
C GLY A 170 36.65 17.05 -20.50
N ARG A 171 37.43 16.15 -21.11
CA ARG A 171 37.90 16.24 -22.51
C ARG A 171 37.28 15.14 -23.38
N SER A 172 37.60 15.10 -24.68
CA SER A 172 37.06 14.09 -25.59
C SER A 172 37.53 12.68 -25.22
N ILE A 173 36.76 11.67 -25.65
CA ILE A 173 37.14 10.26 -25.48
C ILE A 173 38.41 9.93 -26.26
N ASP A 174 38.61 10.50 -27.46
CA ASP A 174 39.82 10.25 -28.25
C ASP A 174 41.08 10.71 -27.52
N GLN A 175 41.02 11.88 -26.87
CA GLN A 175 42.11 12.38 -26.03
C GLN A 175 42.34 11.45 -24.85
N TRP A 176 41.29 10.94 -24.21
CA TRP A 176 41.41 9.98 -23.11
C TRP A 176 42.05 8.65 -23.54
N LEU A 177 41.68 8.12 -24.72
CA LEU A 177 42.25 6.90 -25.27
C LEU A 177 43.75 7.07 -25.59
N GLN A 178 44.14 8.24 -26.11
CA GLN A 178 45.56 8.55 -26.30
C GLN A 178 46.32 8.59 -24.97
N MET A 179 45.77 9.25 -23.96
CA MET A 179 46.33 9.27 -22.60
C MET A 179 46.51 7.84 -22.04
N TRP A 180 45.47 7.00 -22.18
CA TRP A 180 45.51 5.59 -21.78
C TRP A 180 46.68 4.84 -22.41
N GLY A 181 46.78 4.87 -23.75
CA GLY A 181 47.83 4.15 -24.47
C GLY A 181 49.22 4.61 -24.06
N ARG A 182 49.44 5.93 -23.94
CA ARG A 182 50.73 6.52 -23.54
C ARG A 182 51.14 6.11 -22.14
N GLY A 183 50.22 6.18 -21.17
CA GLY A 183 50.48 5.80 -19.79
C GLY A 183 50.76 4.31 -19.67
N TRP A 184 49.89 3.47 -20.27
CA TRP A 184 50.01 2.02 -20.19
C TRP A 184 51.35 1.51 -20.73
N HIS A 185 51.77 1.95 -21.93
CA HIS A 185 53.03 1.51 -22.52
C HIS A 185 54.23 1.90 -21.64
N GLN A 186 54.25 3.13 -21.11
CA GLN A 186 55.33 3.56 -20.21
C GLN A 186 55.41 2.74 -18.92
N PHE A 187 54.26 2.41 -18.30
CA PHE A 187 54.25 1.54 -17.12
C PHE A 187 54.65 0.11 -17.44
N ASN A 188 54.17 -0.45 -18.55
CA ASN A 188 54.53 -1.79 -18.99
C ASN A 188 56.02 -1.89 -19.35
N ASP A 189 56.60 -0.88 -19.98
CA ASP A 189 58.04 -0.83 -20.29
C ASP A 189 58.87 -0.70 -19.00
N ALA A 190 58.41 0.07 -18.02
CA ALA A 190 59.14 0.31 -16.79
C ALA A 190 59.11 -0.87 -15.80
N PHE A 191 58.00 -1.62 -15.76
CA PHE A 191 57.75 -2.62 -14.72
C PHE A 191 57.37 -4.00 -15.25
N GLY A 192 56.94 -4.13 -16.51
CA GLY A 192 56.42 -5.37 -17.08
C GLY A 192 55.34 -5.97 -16.21
N LYS A 193 55.43 -7.29 -15.95
CA LYS A 193 54.47 -8.02 -15.11
C LYS A 193 54.63 -7.79 -13.60
N ASN A 194 55.64 -7.02 -13.17
CA ASN A 194 55.89 -6.80 -11.74
C ASN A 194 54.88 -5.83 -11.11
N VAL A 195 54.26 -4.97 -11.91
CA VAL A 195 53.22 -4.02 -11.49
C VAL A 195 52.03 -4.20 -12.42
N LEU A 196 50.84 -4.40 -11.84
CA LEU A 196 49.63 -4.64 -12.63
C LEU A 196 49.01 -3.32 -13.08
N THR A 197 48.21 -3.36 -14.15
CA THR A 197 47.41 -2.24 -14.62
C THR A 197 45.90 -2.51 -14.55
N SER A 198 45.09 -1.50 -14.28
CA SER A 198 43.62 -1.59 -14.26
C SER A 198 42.95 -0.48 -15.08
N GLY A 199 41.81 -0.81 -15.69
CA GLY A 199 40.89 0.14 -16.33
C GLY A 199 39.91 -0.52 -17.29
N PRO A 200 38.85 0.18 -17.73
CA PRO A 200 38.74 1.63 -17.92
C PRO A 200 38.02 2.38 -16.78
N THR A 201 37.73 1.70 -15.66
CA THR A 201 37.28 2.33 -14.40
C THR A 201 36.12 3.32 -14.55
N LEU A 202 35.17 2.97 -15.41
CA LEU A 202 33.97 3.75 -15.65
C LEU A 202 33.06 3.76 -14.41
N ALA A 203 32.39 4.88 -14.18
CA ALA A 203 31.34 5.03 -13.16
C ALA A 203 30.14 4.11 -13.44
N ASN A 204 29.83 3.94 -14.73
CA ASN A 204 28.68 3.13 -15.17
C ASN A 204 29.09 1.71 -15.53
N GLN A 205 28.14 0.78 -15.37
CA GLN A 205 28.36 -0.63 -15.69
C GLN A 205 28.85 -0.84 -17.15
N PRO A 206 29.83 -1.73 -17.36
CA PRO A 206 30.24 -2.19 -18.69
C PRO A 206 29.05 -2.70 -19.52
N GLY A 207 28.96 -2.31 -20.79
CA GLY A 207 27.85 -2.72 -21.64
C GLY A 207 28.08 -2.45 -23.12
N THR A 208 27.42 -3.23 -23.98
CA THR A 208 27.51 -3.07 -25.45
C THR A 208 26.84 -1.80 -25.97
N THR A 209 26.03 -1.15 -25.15
CA THR A 209 25.38 0.14 -25.45
C THR A 209 26.14 1.33 -24.86
N ASN A 210 27.21 1.09 -24.08
CA ASN A 210 28.04 2.14 -23.51
C ASN A 210 29.17 2.50 -24.51
N SER A 211 29.13 3.73 -25.01
CA SER A 211 30.08 4.20 -26.03
C SER A 211 31.52 4.32 -25.51
N TRP A 212 31.72 4.63 -24.23
CA TRP A 212 33.04 4.67 -23.61
C TRP A 212 33.65 3.28 -23.51
N TRP A 213 32.85 2.31 -23.04
CA TRP A 213 33.27 0.92 -22.93
C TRP A 213 33.63 0.29 -24.29
N THR A 214 32.78 0.49 -25.30
CA THR A 214 32.96 -0.12 -26.62
C THR A 214 34.15 0.46 -27.38
N GLN A 215 34.33 1.78 -27.37
CA GLN A 215 35.47 2.44 -28.01
C GLN A 215 36.79 2.09 -27.32
N TRP A 216 36.81 2.10 -25.98
CA TRP A 216 38.00 1.68 -25.23
C TRP A 216 38.38 0.22 -25.51
N ALA A 217 37.42 -0.72 -25.49
CA ALA A 217 37.70 -2.13 -25.75
C ALA A 217 38.28 -2.37 -27.16
N GLN A 218 37.80 -1.61 -28.16
CA GLN A 218 38.36 -1.63 -29.51
C GLN A 218 39.76 -1.00 -29.55
N PHE A 219 39.94 0.13 -28.86
CA PHE A 219 41.21 0.84 -28.81
C PHE A 219 42.32 -0.01 -28.18
N VAL A 220 42.12 -0.56 -26.98
CA VAL A 220 43.19 -1.35 -26.29
C VAL A 220 43.59 -2.59 -27.06
N LYS A 221 42.66 -3.17 -27.84
CA LYS A 221 42.96 -4.26 -28.77
C LYS A 221 43.88 -3.82 -29.90
N ASN A 222 43.59 -2.68 -30.52
CA ASN A 222 44.36 -2.17 -31.65
C ASN A 222 45.69 -1.55 -31.22
N ASN A 223 45.72 -0.92 -30.04
CA ASN A 223 46.87 -0.24 -29.47
C ASN A 223 47.78 -1.17 -28.64
N ASN A 224 47.39 -2.44 -28.45
CA ASN A 224 48.09 -3.42 -27.60
C ASN A 224 48.31 -2.94 -26.15
N SER A 225 47.35 -2.21 -25.58
CA SER A 225 47.40 -1.64 -24.23
C SER A 225 46.36 -2.26 -23.29
N ILE A 226 46.33 -3.59 -23.24
CA ILE A 226 45.31 -4.38 -22.53
C ILE A 226 45.66 -4.42 -21.02
N PRO A 227 44.77 -3.97 -20.11
CA PRO A 227 45.05 -3.93 -18.67
C PRO A 227 45.03 -5.32 -18.04
N ASP A 228 45.76 -5.52 -16.94
CA ASP A 228 45.89 -6.80 -16.22
C ASP A 228 44.66 -7.22 -15.42
N GLN A 229 43.78 -6.27 -15.14
CA GLN A 229 42.48 -6.51 -14.52
C GLN A 229 41.38 -6.21 -15.57
N TYR A 230 40.20 -6.85 -15.45
CA TYR A 230 39.02 -6.84 -16.35
C TYR A 230 38.85 -8.02 -17.35
N ILE A 231 37.59 -8.33 -17.69
CA ILE A 231 37.19 -9.40 -18.64
C ILE A 231 36.74 -8.78 -19.98
N LEU A 232 37.35 -9.20 -21.09
CA LEU A 232 37.10 -8.62 -22.41
C LEU A 232 36.88 -9.67 -23.52
N THR A 233 36.52 -10.91 -23.16
CA THR A 233 36.38 -12.06 -24.07
C THR A 233 35.44 -11.81 -25.25
N LYS A 234 34.36 -11.04 -25.06
CA LYS A 234 33.42 -10.64 -26.13
C LYS A 234 34.07 -9.83 -27.26
N TYR A 235 35.21 -9.19 -27.02
CA TYR A 235 35.97 -8.42 -28.00
C TYR A 235 37.19 -9.19 -28.55
N GLY A 236 37.33 -10.48 -28.21
CA GLY A 236 38.49 -11.30 -28.56
C GLY A 236 39.74 -11.00 -27.73
N LEU A 237 39.55 -10.52 -26.49
CA LEU A 237 40.61 -10.17 -25.55
C LEU A 237 40.60 -11.15 -24.34
N PRO A 238 41.72 -11.29 -23.59
CA PRO A 238 41.82 -12.30 -22.54
C PRO A 238 40.84 -12.11 -21.38
N GLN A 239 40.50 -13.20 -20.69
CA GLN A 239 39.80 -13.18 -19.42
C GLN A 239 40.81 -12.95 -18.30
N ARG A 240 40.72 -11.82 -17.58
CA ARG A 240 41.61 -11.49 -16.45
C ARG A 240 40.81 -11.24 -15.17
N GLN A 241 41.53 -11.03 -14.06
CA GLN A 241 40.97 -10.79 -12.73
C GLN A 241 40.00 -9.60 -12.74
N ILE A 242 38.77 -9.78 -12.25
CA ILE A 242 37.82 -8.66 -12.14
C ILE A 242 38.18 -7.84 -10.91
N ASN A 243 38.24 -6.52 -11.07
CA ASN A 243 38.32 -5.55 -10.00
C ASN A 243 37.11 -4.58 -10.10
N ILE A 244 36.23 -4.65 -9.11
CA ILE A 244 35.15 -3.69 -8.88
C ILE A 244 35.69 -2.69 -7.87
N ASN A 245 36.35 -1.68 -8.41
CA ASN A 245 37.18 -0.73 -7.70
C ASN A 245 36.39 0.31 -6.89
N GLU A 246 35.07 0.40 -7.09
CA GLU A 246 34.13 1.08 -6.22
C GLU A 246 32.79 0.31 -6.19
N TYR A 247 32.36 -0.14 -5.02
CA TYR A 247 31.02 -0.72 -4.83
C TYR A 247 30.32 -0.15 -3.59
N ALA A 248 29.00 -0.34 -3.55
CA ALA A 248 28.09 0.17 -2.55
C ALA A 248 27.99 1.71 -2.52
N THR A 249 26.80 2.23 -2.84
CA THR A 249 26.46 3.62 -2.56
C THR A 249 26.38 3.88 -1.05
N PHE A 250 26.40 5.15 -0.63
CA PHE A 250 26.34 5.51 0.80
C PHE A 250 25.15 4.86 1.54
N ASN A 251 23.99 4.73 0.90
CA ASN A 251 22.81 4.10 1.51
C ASN A 251 22.86 2.56 1.54
N GLU A 252 23.74 1.95 0.74
CA GLU A 252 23.96 0.50 0.70
C GLU A 252 25.00 0.04 1.72
N GLN A 253 25.77 0.99 2.27
CA GLN A 253 26.77 0.81 3.30
C GLN A 253 26.14 0.62 4.69
N VAL A 254 25.35 -0.44 4.80
CA VAL A 254 24.73 -0.98 6.01
C VAL A 254 25.10 -2.47 6.13
N PRO A 255 25.03 -3.08 7.33
CA PRO A 255 25.44 -4.48 7.53
C PRO A 255 24.80 -5.48 6.54
N ALA A 256 23.52 -5.31 6.23
CA ALA A 256 22.82 -6.18 5.28
C ALA A 256 23.29 -5.98 3.82
N GLY A 257 23.61 -4.75 3.43
CA GLY A 257 24.15 -4.43 2.10
C GLY A 257 25.59 -4.89 1.95
N SER A 258 26.41 -4.74 2.98
CA SER A 258 27.78 -5.28 3.02
C SER A 258 27.79 -6.80 2.80
N ALA A 259 26.93 -7.55 3.51
CA ALA A 259 26.78 -8.99 3.28
C ALA A 259 26.29 -9.35 1.86
N PHE A 260 25.44 -8.51 1.26
CA PHE A 260 24.95 -8.70 -0.11
C PHE A 260 26.10 -8.56 -1.13
N TRP A 261 26.89 -7.49 -1.01
CA TRP A 261 28.04 -7.26 -1.89
C TRP A 261 29.15 -8.29 -1.71
N ILE A 262 29.46 -8.70 -0.47
CA ILE A 262 30.40 -9.79 -0.18
C ILE A 262 30.01 -11.06 -0.96
N SER A 263 28.72 -11.41 -0.94
CA SER A 263 28.20 -12.61 -1.63
C SER A 263 28.45 -12.58 -3.14
N GLN A 264 28.21 -11.43 -3.77
CA GLN A 264 28.35 -11.25 -5.21
C GLN A 264 29.82 -11.29 -5.65
N LEU A 265 30.69 -10.60 -4.91
CA LEU A 265 32.12 -10.50 -5.19
C LEU A 265 32.82 -11.84 -5.03
N GLU A 266 32.56 -12.54 -3.93
CA GLU A 266 33.11 -13.87 -3.66
C GLU A 266 32.64 -14.91 -4.70
N ARG A 267 31.36 -14.89 -5.08
CA ARG A 267 30.84 -15.80 -6.11
C ARG A 267 31.53 -15.63 -7.46
N ARG A 268 31.90 -14.40 -7.81
CA ARG A 268 32.50 -14.07 -9.11
C ARG A 268 34.03 -14.06 -9.09
N ASN A 269 34.65 -14.37 -7.96
CA ASN A 269 36.08 -14.15 -7.73
C ASN A 269 36.48 -12.72 -8.14
N ALA A 270 35.67 -11.72 -7.80
CA ALA A 270 35.92 -10.33 -8.12
C ALA A 270 36.48 -9.61 -6.89
N ILE A 271 37.61 -8.94 -7.06
CA ILE A 271 38.13 -8.00 -6.04
C ILE A 271 37.14 -6.84 -5.96
N GLY A 272 36.78 -6.43 -4.75
CA GLY A 272 35.85 -5.34 -4.51
C GLY A 272 36.44 -4.35 -3.51
N LEU A 273 36.36 -3.07 -3.85
CA LEU A 273 36.74 -1.98 -2.97
C LEU A 273 35.50 -1.15 -2.63
N ARG A 274 35.19 -1.06 -1.34
CA ARG A 274 34.05 -0.30 -0.83
C ARG A 274 34.26 1.18 -1.15
N GLY A 275 33.27 1.80 -1.79
CA GLY A 275 33.30 3.23 -2.10
C GLY A 275 33.40 4.08 -0.85
N ASN A 276 33.93 5.30 -0.97
CA ASN A 276 34.01 6.25 0.13
C ASN A 276 33.42 7.57 -0.31
N TRP A 277 32.28 7.89 0.30
CA TRP A 277 31.43 9.03 -0.08
C TRP A 277 31.61 10.22 0.87
N LEU A 278 32.64 10.19 1.73
CA LEU A 278 33.02 11.28 2.62
C LEU A 278 33.89 12.30 1.88
N GLY A 279 34.03 13.51 2.42
CA GLY A 279 34.83 14.57 1.81
C GLY A 279 35.87 15.15 2.77
N GLY A 280 36.82 15.92 2.23
CA GLY A 280 37.86 16.60 3.02
C GLY A 280 38.70 15.61 3.82
N THR A 281 39.00 15.94 5.07
CA THR A 281 39.84 15.10 5.93
C THR A 281 39.22 13.73 6.25
N GLN A 282 37.89 13.60 6.20
CA GLN A 282 37.21 12.33 6.45
C GLN A 282 37.34 11.35 5.29
N LEU A 283 37.64 11.82 4.07
CA LEU A 283 37.96 10.95 2.93
C LEU A 283 39.18 10.07 3.27
N HIS A 284 40.15 10.64 3.98
CA HIS A 284 41.40 9.99 4.40
C HIS A 284 41.30 9.31 5.76
N ASP A 285 40.10 9.06 6.27
CA ASP A 285 39.93 8.55 7.62
C ASP A 285 38.75 7.57 7.70
N LEU A 286 38.56 6.93 8.86
CA LEU A 286 37.39 6.11 9.19
C LEU A 286 37.23 4.81 8.36
N ALA A 287 38.24 4.44 7.57
CA ALA A 287 38.27 3.22 6.75
C ALA A 287 36.99 3.03 5.90
N ALA A 288 36.62 4.06 5.11
CA ALA A 288 35.43 4.07 4.26
C ALA A 288 34.12 3.77 5.04
N SER A 289 33.97 4.45 6.19
CA SER A 289 32.84 4.25 7.12
C SER A 289 32.71 2.80 7.59
N LEU A 290 33.83 2.12 7.89
CA LEU A 290 33.83 0.91 8.72
C LEU A 290 34.17 1.26 10.17
N LEU A 291 34.93 2.32 10.37
CA LEU A 291 35.30 2.83 11.69
C LEU A 291 34.65 4.18 11.92
N SER A 292 34.57 4.56 13.18
CA SER A 292 34.26 5.92 13.61
C SER A 292 35.08 6.24 14.86
N LYS A 293 35.00 7.47 15.34
CA LYS A 293 35.70 7.96 16.53
C LYS A 293 34.86 9.03 17.22
N PRO A 294 35.15 9.42 18.49
CA PRO A 294 34.31 10.34 19.24
C PRO A 294 34.06 11.68 18.54
N ASN A 295 35.06 12.18 17.80
CA ASN A 295 34.90 13.35 16.93
C ASN A 295 35.37 13.01 15.50
N PRO A 296 34.48 12.49 14.64
CA PRO A 296 34.85 12.03 13.30
C PRO A 296 35.26 13.17 12.36
N SER A 297 35.00 14.43 12.71
CA SER A 297 35.41 15.60 11.93
C SER A 297 36.82 16.10 12.27
N ASN A 298 37.40 15.66 13.39
CA ASN A 298 38.76 16.02 13.77
C ASN A 298 39.76 14.98 13.26
N TYR A 299 40.51 15.31 12.19
CA TYR A 299 41.49 14.42 11.58
C TYR A 299 42.51 13.87 12.57
N ALA A 300 43.02 14.67 13.51
CA ALA A 300 44.03 14.24 14.48
C ALA A 300 43.47 13.42 15.67
N SER A 301 42.14 13.38 15.84
CA SER A 301 41.50 12.64 16.94
C SER A 301 41.75 11.13 16.79
N THR A 302 42.02 10.46 17.91
CA THR A 302 42.15 8.99 18.03
C THR A 302 40.96 8.41 18.82
N GLY A 303 41.04 7.13 19.23
CA GLY A 303 39.95 6.44 19.92
C GLY A 303 38.95 5.77 18.96
N TYR A 304 39.45 5.21 17.86
CA TYR A 304 38.65 4.52 16.86
C TYR A 304 37.84 3.37 17.46
N PHE A 305 36.63 3.20 16.94
CA PHE A 305 35.76 2.09 17.27
C PHE A 305 35.03 1.59 16.01
N ALA A 306 34.65 0.32 16.06
CA ALA A 306 33.91 -0.34 14.99
C ALA A 306 32.45 0.16 14.93
N ASN A 307 31.97 0.40 13.70
CA ASN A 307 30.55 0.55 13.44
C ASN A 307 29.90 -0.79 13.06
N GLY A 308 28.63 -0.77 12.63
CA GLY A 308 27.88 -2.00 12.35
C GLY A 308 28.44 -2.83 11.20
N ASP A 309 28.91 -2.18 10.14
CA ASP A 309 29.43 -2.83 8.93
C ASP A 309 30.75 -3.55 9.22
N TRP A 310 31.63 -2.94 10.01
CA TRP A 310 32.90 -3.55 10.40
C TRP A 310 32.72 -4.93 11.03
N TRP A 311 31.69 -5.12 11.85
CA TRP A 311 31.41 -6.43 12.44
C TRP A 311 30.99 -7.50 11.42
N VAL A 312 30.37 -7.11 10.31
CA VAL A 312 30.08 -8.04 9.19
C VAL A 312 31.38 -8.47 8.53
N TYR A 313 32.28 -7.54 8.24
CA TYR A 313 33.59 -7.85 7.65
C TYR A 313 34.49 -8.63 8.61
N ASN A 314 34.40 -8.37 9.91
CA ASN A 314 35.11 -9.15 10.93
C ASN A 314 34.64 -10.61 10.94
N TYR A 315 33.33 -10.83 10.92
CA TYR A 315 32.78 -12.18 10.83
C TYR A 315 33.14 -12.85 9.49
N TYR A 316 33.06 -12.10 8.40
CA TYR A 316 33.43 -12.56 7.06
C TYR A 316 34.89 -13.02 6.98
N SER A 317 35.83 -12.30 7.60
CA SER A 317 37.26 -12.64 7.54
C SER A 317 37.71 -13.68 8.57
N HIS A 318 37.16 -13.65 9.79
CA HIS A 318 37.64 -14.51 10.87
C HIS A 318 36.78 -15.75 11.10
N ASN A 319 35.49 -15.69 10.76
CA ASN A 319 34.56 -16.78 11.05
C ASN A 319 34.19 -17.59 9.82
N MET A 320 34.16 -17.03 8.61
CA MET A 320 33.82 -17.79 7.38
C MET A 320 35.03 -18.61 6.90
N THR A 321 35.44 -19.61 7.67
CA THR A 321 36.59 -20.50 7.40
C THR A 321 36.21 -21.73 6.57
N GLY A 322 37.21 -22.48 6.11
CA GLY A 322 37.04 -23.72 5.34
C GLY A 322 37.13 -23.50 3.84
N GLN A 323 36.19 -24.06 3.07
CA GLN A 323 36.06 -23.89 1.63
C GLN A 323 34.78 -23.10 1.31
N ARG A 324 34.86 -22.11 0.41
CA ARG A 324 33.69 -21.47 -0.20
C ARG A 324 32.87 -22.50 -0.96
N VAL A 325 31.56 -22.28 -1.00
CA VAL A 325 30.63 -23.18 -1.71
C VAL A 325 29.79 -22.44 -2.73
N SER A 326 29.23 -23.19 -3.67
CA SER A 326 28.35 -22.63 -4.70
C SER A 326 27.09 -22.03 -4.08
N THR A 327 26.81 -20.77 -4.41
CA THR A 327 25.59 -20.06 -4.00
C THR A 327 24.93 -19.37 -5.19
N SER A 328 23.62 -19.11 -5.09
CA SER A 328 22.84 -18.34 -6.07
C SER A 328 22.14 -17.17 -5.38
N VAL A 329 21.73 -16.17 -6.16
CA VAL A 329 20.90 -15.05 -5.66
C VAL A 329 19.41 -15.45 -5.62
N SER A 330 18.61 -14.78 -4.79
CA SER A 330 17.15 -14.93 -4.77
C SER A 330 16.49 -14.61 -6.12
N SER A 331 15.28 -15.12 -6.36
CA SER A 331 14.59 -14.94 -7.64
C SER A 331 14.18 -13.50 -7.98
N ASP A 332 14.11 -12.62 -6.98
CA ASP A 332 13.89 -11.18 -7.16
C ASP A 332 15.21 -10.38 -7.24
N ALA A 333 16.37 -11.06 -7.17
CA ALA A 333 17.72 -10.49 -7.15
C ALA A 333 18.02 -9.57 -5.95
N ARG A 334 17.24 -9.65 -4.86
CA ARG A 334 17.35 -8.73 -3.71
C ARG A 334 17.95 -9.32 -2.43
N LEU A 335 18.02 -10.64 -2.29
CA LEU A 335 18.71 -11.34 -1.20
C LEU A 335 19.80 -12.23 -1.79
N ASP A 336 20.96 -12.23 -1.15
CA ASP A 336 22.09 -13.04 -1.57
C ASP A 336 22.80 -13.73 -0.41
N ALA A 337 23.59 -14.76 -0.72
CA ALA A 337 24.28 -15.61 0.25
C ALA A 337 25.76 -15.85 -0.09
N TYR A 338 26.62 -15.68 0.92
CA TYR A 338 27.99 -16.17 0.95
C TYR A 338 28.07 -17.33 1.94
N ALA A 339 28.70 -18.44 1.58
CA ALA A 339 28.73 -19.62 2.42
C ALA A 339 30.08 -20.34 2.36
N THR A 340 30.47 -20.92 3.49
CA THR A 340 31.66 -21.75 3.62
C THR A 340 31.36 -23.05 4.36
N VAL A 341 32.16 -24.07 4.07
CA VAL A 341 32.08 -25.41 4.66
C VAL A 341 33.47 -25.82 5.16
N ASP A 342 33.55 -26.21 6.43
CA ASP A 342 34.72 -26.77 7.06
C ASP A 342 34.41 -28.22 7.45
N THR A 343 34.90 -29.15 6.65
CA THR A 343 34.64 -30.58 6.83
C THR A 343 35.39 -31.17 8.02
N ALA A 344 36.54 -30.58 8.40
CA ALA A 344 37.32 -31.02 9.55
C ALA A 344 36.63 -30.61 10.86
N ALA A 345 36.16 -29.36 10.94
CA ALA A 345 35.36 -28.88 12.07
C ALA A 345 33.90 -29.35 12.02
N ARG A 346 33.46 -29.98 10.91
CA ARG A 346 32.06 -30.33 10.62
C ARG A 346 31.11 -29.15 10.76
N THR A 347 31.53 -27.97 10.30
CA THR A 347 30.73 -26.73 10.37
C THR A 347 30.46 -26.17 8.99
N ALA A 348 29.25 -25.65 8.80
CA ALA A 348 28.90 -24.81 7.66
C ALA A 348 28.45 -23.44 8.16
N ARG A 349 28.88 -22.38 7.50
CA ARG A 349 28.52 -20.99 7.83
C ARG A 349 27.97 -20.29 6.61
N VAL A 350 26.93 -19.50 6.83
CA VAL A 350 26.16 -18.84 5.77
C VAL A 350 25.90 -17.41 6.22
N LEU A 351 26.45 -16.46 5.47
CA LEU A 351 26.25 -15.03 5.63
C LEU A 351 25.23 -14.57 4.59
N LEU A 352 24.14 -13.95 5.05
CA LEU A 352 23.04 -13.50 4.20
C LEU A 352 22.95 -11.98 4.21
N GLY A 353 22.78 -11.39 3.04
CA GLY A 353 22.63 -9.96 2.88
C GLY A 353 21.56 -9.60 1.87
N CYS A 354 20.91 -8.44 2.05
CA CYS A 354 19.92 -7.93 1.12
C CYS A 354 20.35 -6.56 0.57
N HIS A 355 20.00 -6.29 -0.69
CA HIS A 355 20.22 -5.00 -1.32
C HIS A 355 19.24 -3.97 -0.71
N PRO A 356 19.69 -2.94 0.02
CA PRO A 356 18.78 -1.96 0.63
C PRO A 356 17.93 -1.21 -0.43
N PRO A 357 16.70 -0.75 -0.08
CA PRO A 357 15.98 -0.94 1.18
C PRO A 357 15.09 -2.20 1.17
N THR A 358 15.63 -3.37 0.81
CA THR A 358 14.85 -4.62 0.76
C THR A 358 14.46 -5.12 2.15
N THR A 359 13.16 -5.38 2.32
CA THR A 359 12.63 -6.13 3.46
C THR A 359 11.66 -7.19 2.95
N GLY A 360 11.74 -8.40 3.52
CA GLY A 360 10.91 -9.54 3.11
C GLY A 360 11.36 -10.84 3.75
N THR A 361 10.59 -11.90 3.55
CA THR A 361 10.95 -13.27 3.97
C THR A 361 11.39 -14.10 2.76
N TYR A 362 12.45 -14.89 2.90
CA TYR A 362 13.03 -15.69 1.82
C TYR A 362 13.20 -17.17 2.20
N ASP A 363 12.84 -18.06 1.26
CA ASP A 363 13.10 -19.50 1.38
C ASP A 363 14.51 -19.84 0.90
N VAL A 364 15.46 -20.06 1.81
CA VAL A 364 16.84 -20.44 1.49
C VAL A 364 16.97 -21.95 1.40
N THR A 365 17.59 -22.45 0.34
CA THR A 365 17.80 -23.90 0.15
C THR A 365 19.27 -24.25 0.36
N PHE A 366 19.55 -25.26 1.16
CA PHE A 366 20.85 -25.83 1.45
C PHE A 366 20.91 -27.26 0.88
N SER A 367 21.83 -27.57 -0.02
CA SER A 367 22.01 -28.92 -0.57
C SER A 367 23.39 -29.47 -0.20
N GLY A 368 23.60 -30.78 -0.36
CA GLY A 368 24.92 -31.39 -0.22
C GLY A 368 25.42 -31.56 1.22
N LEU A 369 24.52 -31.56 2.22
CA LEU A 369 24.86 -31.67 3.65
C LEU A 369 25.64 -32.94 4.03
N ALA A 370 25.54 -34.02 3.25
CA ALA A 370 26.31 -35.25 3.48
C ALA A 370 27.83 -35.01 3.50
N LYS A 371 28.33 -33.97 2.80
CA LYS A 371 29.75 -33.61 2.79
C LYS A 371 30.27 -33.11 4.15
N LEU A 372 29.37 -32.73 5.06
CA LEU A 372 29.69 -32.40 6.45
C LEU A 372 29.84 -33.65 7.34
N GLY A 373 29.72 -34.86 6.78
CA GLY A 373 29.70 -36.11 7.54
C GLY A 373 28.39 -36.32 8.33
N LEU A 374 27.32 -35.63 7.93
CA LEU A 374 26.00 -35.71 8.53
C LEU A 374 25.22 -36.92 7.98
N PRO A 375 24.39 -37.60 8.81
CA PRO A 375 23.58 -38.72 8.35
C PRO A 375 22.52 -38.27 7.33
N SER A 376 22.08 -39.21 6.47
CA SER A 376 21.05 -38.97 5.45
C SER A 376 19.68 -38.59 6.02
N SER A 377 19.47 -38.73 7.33
CA SER A 377 18.35 -38.15 8.08
C SER A 377 18.71 -37.92 9.54
N GLY A 378 18.14 -36.87 10.14
CA GLY A 378 18.43 -36.49 11.53
C GLY A 378 18.17 -35.01 11.78
N THR A 379 18.49 -34.55 12.99
CA THR A 379 18.30 -33.15 13.41
C THR A 379 19.62 -32.39 13.28
N LEU A 380 19.58 -31.19 12.67
CA LEU A 380 20.72 -30.29 12.59
C LEU A 380 20.56 -29.15 13.61
N GLN A 381 21.61 -28.84 14.38
CA GLN A 381 21.64 -27.64 15.21
C GLN A 381 22.01 -26.43 14.35
N VAL A 382 21.13 -25.44 14.29
CA VAL A 382 21.38 -24.16 13.63
C VAL A 382 21.48 -23.08 14.69
N ARG A 383 22.56 -22.30 14.66
CA ARG A 383 22.79 -21.13 15.53
C ARG A 383 22.78 -19.88 14.66
N THR A 384 22.01 -18.88 15.05
CA THR A 384 21.81 -17.65 14.26
C THR A 384 22.38 -16.44 14.97
N TRP A 385 23.04 -15.57 14.21
CA TRP A 385 23.66 -14.35 14.70
C TRP A 385 23.03 -13.12 14.02
N LYS A 386 23.01 -11.99 14.74
CA LYS A 386 22.50 -10.71 14.26
C LYS A 386 23.57 -9.63 14.29
N PHE A 387 23.83 -8.99 13.16
CA PHE A 387 24.59 -7.75 13.10
C PHE A 387 23.67 -6.56 13.43
N ALA A 388 24.05 -5.76 14.42
CA ALA A 388 23.27 -4.59 14.84
C ALA A 388 23.55 -3.39 13.92
N VAL A 389 22.59 -2.46 13.87
CA VAL A 389 22.68 -1.21 13.11
C VAL A 389 22.45 -0.05 14.08
N GLY A 390 23.34 0.95 14.05
CA GLY A 390 23.25 2.13 14.89
C GLY A 390 22.14 3.10 14.48
N SER A 391 21.88 4.09 15.33
CA SER A 391 20.98 5.22 14.99
C SER A 391 21.54 6.05 13.84
N ASP A 392 22.85 6.20 13.82
CA ASP A 392 23.62 6.66 12.67
C ASP A 392 24.48 5.50 12.18
N VAL A 393 24.17 4.98 10.99
CA VAL A 393 24.80 3.77 10.44
C VAL A 393 26.32 3.93 10.30
N HIS A 394 26.79 5.12 9.95
CA HIS A 394 28.18 5.34 9.58
C HIS A 394 29.03 5.71 10.79
N TYR A 395 28.45 6.42 11.77
CA TYR A 395 29.23 6.98 12.89
C TYR A 395 29.00 6.32 14.25
N SER A 396 27.95 5.50 14.42
CA SER A 396 27.65 4.92 15.74
C SER A 396 28.61 3.79 16.10
N GLN A 397 29.04 3.76 17.37
CA GLN A 397 29.72 2.59 17.93
C GLN A 397 28.75 1.43 18.06
N ILE A 398 29.11 0.28 17.51
CA ILE A 398 28.30 -0.94 17.57
C ILE A 398 29.13 -2.07 18.19
N GLY A 399 28.49 -2.92 18.98
CA GLY A 399 29.11 -4.10 19.57
C GLY A 399 29.15 -5.29 18.60
N PRO A 400 29.82 -6.39 18.99
CA PRO A 400 29.89 -7.63 18.21
C PRO A 400 28.51 -8.18 17.84
N PRO A 401 28.42 -9.06 16.82
CA PRO A 401 27.16 -9.67 16.44
C PRO A 401 26.51 -10.36 17.65
N GLN A 402 25.21 -10.14 17.82
CA GLN A 402 24.44 -10.70 18.90
C GLN A 402 24.07 -12.15 18.57
N ASP A 403 24.47 -13.08 19.44
CA ASP A 403 24.00 -14.45 19.39
C ASP A 403 22.51 -14.51 19.75
N LEU A 404 21.70 -15.11 18.87
CA LEU A 404 20.29 -15.33 19.13
C LEU A 404 20.00 -16.73 19.73
N ALA A 405 21.05 -17.43 20.18
CA ALA A 405 21.08 -18.71 20.88
C ALA A 405 20.89 -19.98 20.01
N LEU A 406 21.11 -21.14 20.65
CA LEU A 406 21.05 -22.49 20.12
C LEU A 406 19.59 -23.00 20.13
N PHE A 407 19.04 -23.33 18.96
CA PHE A 407 17.68 -23.88 18.87
C PHE A 407 17.63 -25.35 19.30
N GLY A 408 17.53 -25.60 20.60
CA GLY A 408 16.93 -26.80 21.18
C GLY A 408 15.54 -26.45 21.71
N TRP A 409 14.49 -26.74 20.93
CA TRP A 409 13.06 -26.51 21.19
C TRP A 409 12.51 -25.07 21.01
N LEU A 410 12.42 -24.64 19.75
CA LEU A 410 11.34 -23.82 19.17
C LEU A 410 10.81 -24.59 17.93
N PRO A 411 9.51 -24.57 17.57
CA PRO A 411 8.92 -25.65 16.77
C PRO A 411 9.19 -25.56 15.26
N GLU A 412 10.31 -24.94 14.84
CA GLU A 412 10.47 -24.42 13.47
C GLU A 412 11.82 -24.69 12.80
N LEU A 413 12.63 -25.55 13.41
CA LEU A 413 13.78 -26.19 12.76
C LEU A 413 13.69 -27.70 12.98
N ALA A 414 12.61 -28.30 12.48
CA ALA A 414 12.65 -29.72 12.14
C ALA A 414 13.30 -29.82 10.75
N ALA A 415 14.63 -29.91 10.72
CA ALA A 415 15.36 -30.34 9.54
C ALA A 415 14.97 -31.80 9.24
N SER A 416 13.94 -32.03 8.43
CA SER A 416 13.72 -33.37 7.86
C SER A 416 14.54 -33.47 6.58
N VAL A 417 15.68 -34.15 6.63
CA VAL A 417 16.38 -34.58 5.42
C VAL A 417 15.48 -35.62 4.73
N SER A 418 15.05 -35.36 3.49
CA SER A 418 14.16 -36.25 2.75
C SER A 418 14.94 -37.09 1.72
N ASN A 419 14.57 -38.36 1.56
CA ASN A 419 15.30 -39.39 0.81
C ASN A 419 15.42 -39.19 -0.71
N ASP A 420 14.82 -38.14 -1.30
CA ASP A 420 15.02 -37.82 -2.71
C ASP A 420 15.97 -36.62 -2.84
N ALA A 421 17.27 -36.93 -2.86
CA ALA A 421 18.42 -36.02 -3.03
C ALA A 421 18.58 -34.90 -1.97
N ASN A 422 19.33 -35.17 -0.90
CA ASN A 422 20.18 -34.29 -0.04
C ASN A 422 19.90 -32.76 0.09
N ASP A 423 18.65 -32.29 0.06
CA ASP A 423 18.26 -30.88 0.16
C ASP A 423 17.56 -30.55 1.51
N LEU A 424 18.03 -29.53 2.22
CA LEU A 424 17.42 -28.88 3.39
C LEU A 424 16.90 -27.49 2.98
N ARG A 425 15.68 -27.10 3.35
CA ARG A 425 15.22 -25.70 3.16
C ARG A 425 14.99 -25.03 4.50
N CYS A 426 15.57 -23.86 4.65
CA CYS A 426 15.43 -23.00 5.81
C CYS A 426 14.81 -21.69 5.37
N VAL A 427 13.80 -21.22 6.09
CA VAL A 427 13.23 -19.91 5.80
C VAL A 427 13.92 -18.90 6.67
N VAL A 428 14.60 -17.98 6.01
CA VAL A 428 15.38 -16.95 6.69
C VAL A 428 14.40 -15.85 7.04
N TYR A 429 14.06 -15.85 8.31
CA TYR A 429 13.43 -14.71 8.95
C TYR A 429 14.51 -13.76 9.36
N LYS A 430 14.18 -12.47 9.30
CA LYS A 430 14.94 -11.42 9.96
C LYS A 430 15.44 -11.98 11.30
N PRO A 431 16.71 -11.81 11.70
CA PRO A 431 17.04 -11.72 13.11
C PRO A 431 16.36 -10.44 13.54
N GLN A 432 15.05 -10.48 13.67
CA GLN A 432 14.35 -9.27 13.96
C GLN A 432 14.94 -8.98 15.36
N LEU A 433 15.05 -7.70 15.64
CA LEU A 433 14.30 -7.35 16.82
C LEU A 433 12.89 -7.94 16.56
N LEU A 434 12.66 -9.22 17.01
CA LEU A 434 11.62 -10.32 16.90
C LEU A 434 11.15 -11.20 15.65
N SER A 435 11.89 -12.10 14.99
CA SER A 435 11.21 -12.98 13.99
C SER A 435 11.80 -14.36 13.77
N HIS A 436 10.84 -15.24 13.63
CA HIS A 436 10.81 -16.63 13.22
C HIS A 436 9.54 -16.67 12.33
N PRO A 437 9.32 -17.58 11.34
CA PRO A 437 9.97 -18.89 11.06
C PRO A 437 9.62 -19.83 9.79
N GLN A 438 10.30 -20.99 9.62
CA GLN A 438 9.97 -22.25 8.84
C GLN A 438 9.85 -22.36 7.30
N HIS A 439 10.37 -23.51 6.78
CA HIS A 439 9.68 -24.69 6.15
C HIS A 439 10.10 -25.28 4.76
N ALA A 440 9.84 -26.60 4.67
CA ALA A 440 9.44 -27.48 3.55
C ALA A 440 10.58 -28.20 2.75
N PRO A 441 10.37 -29.29 1.95
CA PRO A 441 9.12 -29.79 1.36
C PRO A 441 8.98 -31.34 1.22
N LEU A 442 7.92 -31.79 0.54
CA LEU A 442 7.86 -33.07 -0.22
C LEU A 442 6.66 -32.95 -1.18
N LYS A 443 6.92 -33.04 -2.49
CA LYS A 443 6.07 -32.53 -3.60
C LYS A 443 5.16 -33.63 -4.18
N ALA A 444 4.27 -33.24 -5.09
CA ALA A 444 3.36 -34.06 -5.91
C ALA A 444 2.07 -34.62 -5.27
N ARG A 445 2.06 -35.28 -4.11
CA ARG A 445 0.77 -35.53 -3.37
C ARG A 445 0.32 -34.33 -2.53
N LYS A 446 1.23 -33.38 -2.25
CA LYS A 446 0.97 -32.19 -1.42
C LYS A 446 0.21 -31.06 -2.12
N MET A 447 0.10 -31.04 -3.46
CA MET A 447 -0.51 -29.89 -4.15
C MET A 447 -2.04 -29.81 -3.95
N VAL A 448 -2.70 -30.96 -3.75
CA VAL A 448 -4.12 -31.08 -3.32
C VAL A 448 -4.27 -30.89 -1.80
N ILE A 449 -3.24 -31.27 -1.02
CA ILE A 449 -3.25 -31.15 0.45
C ILE A 449 -2.96 -29.72 0.91
N LEU A 450 -2.10 -28.94 0.26
CA LEU A 450 -1.78 -27.55 0.65
C LEU A 450 -2.93 -26.57 0.35
N THR A 451 -3.68 -26.79 -0.73
CA THR A 451 -4.97 -26.11 -0.95
C THR A 451 -5.98 -26.53 0.11
N SER A 452 -5.97 -27.80 0.55
CA SER A 452 -6.82 -28.31 1.63
C SER A 452 -6.43 -27.77 3.02
N VAL A 453 -5.13 -27.52 3.30
CA VAL A 453 -4.64 -26.93 4.56
C VAL A 453 -4.87 -25.41 4.59
N ARG A 454 -4.64 -24.70 3.47
CA ARG A 454 -4.98 -23.27 3.32
C ARG A 454 -6.48 -22.99 3.29
N LYS A 455 -7.31 -24.01 3.00
CA LYS A 455 -8.77 -24.03 3.19
C LYS A 455 -9.17 -24.72 4.49
N SER A 456 -8.22 -25.25 5.26
CA SER A 456 -8.55 -25.98 6.48
C SER A 456 -9.13 -24.99 7.47
N PRO A 457 -10.25 -25.33 8.12
CA PRO A 457 -10.85 -24.45 9.10
C PRO A 457 -9.84 -24.00 10.14
N ALA A 458 -8.94 -24.88 10.60
CA ALA A 458 -7.93 -24.63 11.62
C ALA A 458 -6.89 -23.55 11.25
N TYR A 459 -6.34 -23.59 10.04
CA TYR A 459 -5.37 -22.60 9.55
C TYR A 459 -5.99 -21.19 9.46
N LEU A 460 -7.25 -21.13 9.06
CA LEU A 460 -7.98 -19.87 8.82
C LEU A 460 -8.58 -19.33 10.11
N TYR A 461 -8.93 -20.22 11.05
CA TYR A 461 -9.17 -19.87 12.45
C TYR A 461 -7.93 -19.23 13.07
N ALA A 462 -6.73 -19.79 12.86
CA ALA A 462 -5.49 -19.25 13.45
C ALA A 462 -5.09 -17.88 12.85
N LYS A 463 -5.17 -17.71 11.53
CA LYS A 463 -4.85 -16.44 10.85
C LYS A 463 -5.83 -15.32 11.24
N THR A 464 -7.13 -15.61 11.24
CA THR A 464 -8.12 -14.64 11.69
C THR A 464 -8.02 -14.39 13.19
N TYR A 465 -7.73 -15.42 14.00
CA TYR A 465 -7.47 -15.24 15.41
C TYR A 465 -6.24 -14.38 15.66
N CYS A 466 -5.14 -14.51 14.92
CA CYS A 466 -3.97 -13.62 15.06
C CYS A 466 -4.29 -12.18 14.65
N LEU A 467 -5.08 -11.95 13.59
CA LEU A 467 -5.53 -10.62 13.18
C LEU A 467 -6.48 -9.98 14.21
N CYS A 468 -7.45 -10.73 14.72
CA CYS A 468 -8.38 -10.30 15.76
C CYS A 468 -7.71 -10.24 17.14
N SER A 469 -6.70 -11.05 17.37
CA SER A 469 -5.84 -11.02 18.56
C SER A 469 -4.89 -9.85 18.48
N LEU A 470 -4.37 -9.40 17.35
CA LEU A 470 -3.65 -8.12 17.26
C LEU A 470 -4.54 -6.95 17.71
N VAL A 471 -5.84 -7.04 17.44
CA VAL A 471 -6.85 -6.09 17.92
C VAL A 471 -7.24 -6.33 19.39
N SER A 472 -7.21 -7.58 19.87
CA SER A 472 -7.63 -7.96 21.23
C SER A 472 -6.49 -8.13 22.26
N LEU A 473 -5.23 -8.26 21.83
CA LEU A 473 -4.03 -8.56 22.65
C LEU A 473 -3.53 -7.32 23.37
N VAL A 474 -3.92 -6.13 22.90
CA VAL A 474 -3.33 -4.88 23.38
C VAL A 474 -3.98 -4.42 24.69
N GLN A 475 -5.24 -4.76 25.03
CA GLN A 475 -5.80 -4.43 26.36
C GLN A 475 -7.20 -4.98 26.72
N ALA A 476 -7.86 -5.79 25.88
CA ALA A 476 -9.22 -6.25 26.16
C ALA A 476 -9.26 -7.34 27.26
N THR A 477 -10.10 -7.12 28.29
CA THR A 477 -10.50 -8.15 29.26
C THR A 477 -11.19 -9.31 28.52
N PRO A 478 -11.02 -10.58 28.94
CA PRO A 478 -11.67 -11.72 28.29
C PRO A 478 -13.18 -11.55 28.29
N VAL A 479 -13.82 -11.97 27.19
CA VAL A 479 -15.24 -11.71 26.93
C VAL A 479 -16.16 -12.49 27.88
N SER A 480 -15.65 -13.56 28.51
CA SER A 480 -16.39 -14.38 29.47
C SER A 480 -16.57 -13.73 30.85
N SER A 481 -15.84 -12.67 31.18
CA SER A 481 -16.07 -11.96 32.44
C SER A 481 -17.37 -11.17 32.29
N ARG A 482 -18.50 -11.79 32.66
CA ARG A 482 -19.77 -11.10 32.88
C ARG A 482 -19.61 -10.18 34.09
N VAL A 483 -18.97 -9.04 33.88
CA VAL A 483 -18.99 -7.96 34.88
C VAL A 483 -20.26 -7.15 34.62
N ARG A 484 -21.09 -7.00 35.65
CA ARG A 484 -22.20 -6.03 35.67
C ARG A 484 -21.59 -4.66 35.33
N VAL A 485 -21.95 -4.08 34.19
CA VAL A 485 -21.47 -2.76 33.78
C VAL A 485 -22.08 -1.73 34.71
N THR A 486 -21.34 -1.31 35.73
CA THR A 486 -21.56 -0.08 36.50
C THR A 486 -20.87 1.07 35.77
N HIS A 487 -21.42 1.47 34.62
CA HIS A 487 -21.18 2.79 34.06
C HIS A 487 -22.54 3.38 33.73
N THR A 488 -22.79 4.57 34.27
CA THR A 488 -23.92 5.42 33.93
C THR A 488 -23.90 5.66 32.42
N ARG A 489 -24.94 5.19 31.71
CA ARG A 489 -25.03 5.34 30.25
C ARG A 489 -25.98 6.49 29.93
N THR A 490 -25.44 7.58 29.39
CA THR A 490 -26.25 8.65 28.81
C THR A 490 -26.98 8.09 27.59
N ARG A 491 -28.29 7.89 27.72
CA ARG A 491 -29.15 7.48 26.63
C ARG A 491 -29.97 8.64 26.14
N PHE A 492 -30.10 8.74 24.83
CA PHE A 492 -30.99 9.69 24.18
C PHE A 492 -32.28 8.99 23.75
N ARG A 493 -33.40 9.67 23.96
CA ARG A 493 -34.69 9.36 23.34
C ARG A 493 -35.32 10.68 22.94
N ASN A 494 -35.73 10.80 21.68
CA ASN A 494 -36.25 12.04 21.13
C ASN A 494 -35.26 13.21 21.35
N GLY A 495 -33.96 12.97 21.19
CA GLY A 495 -32.90 13.97 21.39
C GLY A 495 -32.64 14.42 22.83
N ARG A 496 -33.39 13.90 23.82
CA ARG A 496 -33.24 14.22 25.25
C ARG A 496 -32.61 13.08 26.04
N VAL A 497 -31.88 13.42 27.10
CA VAL A 497 -31.27 12.43 28.01
C VAL A 497 -32.36 11.75 28.84
N VAL A 498 -32.40 10.41 28.83
CA VAL A 498 -33.44 9.62 29.53
C VAL A 498 -32.94 8.98 30.83
N VAL A 499 -31.63 8.77 31.00
CA VAL A 499 -31.07 8.12 32.20
C VAL A 499 -29.74 8.75 32.60
N SER A 500 -29.71 9.34 33.80
CA SER A 500 -28.51 9.68 34.58
C SER A 500 -28.73 9.17 36.01
N PHE A 501 -28.18 8.01 36.39
CA PHE A 501 -28.23 7.57 37.79
C PHE A 501 -27.16 8.33 38.61
N PRO A 502 -27.45 8.74 39.85
CA PRO A 502 -26.50 9.45 40.69
C PRO A 502 -25.40 8.51 41.20
N THR A 503 -24.21 9.07 41.37
CA THR A 503 -23.01 8.49 41.96
C THR A 503 -23.29 8.01 43.39
N ILE A 504 -23.17 6.72 43.68
CA ILE A 504 -23.17 6.23 45.08
C ILE A 504 -21.72 6.17 45.56
N GLN A 505 -21.44 6.92 46.62
CA GLN A 505 -20.19 7.01 47.37
C GLN A 505 -19.64 5.62 47.74
N GLU A 506 -18.34 5.41 47.52
CA GLU A 506 -17.58 4.40 48.26
C GLU A 506 -17.71 4.70 49.75
N LYS A 507 -18.13 3.69 50.53
CA LYS A 507 -18.06 3.74 51.99
C LYS A 507 -16.62 4.01 52.40
N SER A 508 -16.38 5.19 52.96
CA SER A 508 -15.21 5.48 53.76
C SER A 508 -15.32 4.70 55.07
N ASP A 509 -14.52 3.64 55.21
CA ASP A 509 -14.25 3.07 56.52
C ASP A 509 -13.34 4.04 57.29
N THR A 510 -13.97 4.86 58.12
CA THR A 510 -13.33 5.64 59.17
C THR A 510 -12.81 4.69 60.24
N ASN A 511 -11.48 4.62 60.40
CA ASN A 511 -10.86 4.51 61.72
C ASN A 511 -9.43 5.10 61.66
N SER A 512 -9.35 6.36 62.05
CA SER A 512 -8.13 7.09 62.37
C SER A 512 -7.45 6.51 63.61
N ARG A 513 -6.18 6.10 63.48
CA ARG A 513 -5.13 6.30 64.51
C ARG A 513 -3.72 6.02 63.97
N HIS A 514 -2.89 7.06 64.09
CA HIS A 514 -1.42 7.14 64.08
C HIS A 514 -0.61 6.89 62.79
N LEU A 515 0.19 7.92 62.47
CA LEU A 515 1.33 7.94 61.55
C LEU A 515 2.29 6.77 61.82
N ALA A 516 2.54 5.95 60.79
CA ALA A 516 3.85 5.41 60.50
C ALA A 516 3.93 5.07 59.00
N THR A 517 4.93 5.65 58.34
CA THR A 517 5.32 5.42 56.94
C THR A 517 5.54 3.93 56.63
N SER A 518 4.78 3.38 55.69
CA SER A 518 5.12 2.14 54.98
C SER A 518 4.65 2.19 53.51
N PRO A 519 5.45 1.68 52.55
CA PRO A 519 5.12 1.75 51.12
C PRO A 519 4.00 0.76 50.73
N PRO A 520 3.20 1.04 49.69
CA PRO A 520 2.08 0.19 49.31
C PRO A 520 2.57 -1.19 48.85
N ALA A 521 1.94 -2.23 49.41
CA ALA A 521 2.27 -3.63 49.21
C ALA A 521 2.27 -4.04 47.72
N LYS A 522 3.34 -4.72 47.31
CA LYS A 522 3.48 -5.36 46.00
C LYS A 522 2.41 -6.45 45.83
N VAL A 523 1.49 -6.24 44.90
CA VAL A 523 0.61 -7.31 44.39
C VAL A 523 1.48 -8.45 43.88
N SER A 524 1.33 -9.63 44.48
CA SER A 524 2.11 -10.83 44.20
C SER A 524 2.08 -11.24 42.72
N PHE A 525 3.25 -11.63 42.20
CA PHE A 525 3.45 -12.15 40.84
C PHE A 525 2.53 -13.34 40.50
N SER A 526 2.07 -14.10 41.51
CA SER A 526 1.19 -15.27 41.32
C SER A 526 -0.27 -14.91 40.96
N GLN A 527 -0.75 -13.73 41.35
CA GLN A 527 -2.09 -13.25 40.96
C GLN A 527 -2.12 -12.75 39.51
N LYS A 528 -1.01 -12.17 39.02
CA LYS A 528 -0.87 -11.74 37.61
C LYS A 528 -0.81 -12.91 36.63
N THR A 529 -0.13 -14.00 36.98
CA THR A 529 -0.02 -15.21 36.14
C THR A 529 -1.32 -16.02 36.09
N ARG A 530 -2.05 -16.17 37.20
CA ARG A 530 -3.42 -16.74 37.22
C ARG A 530 -4.36 -15.96 36.31
N GLY A 531 -4.29 -14.62 36.34
CA GLY A 531 -5.06 -13.76 35.46
C GLY A 531 -4.80 -14.06 33.99
N ILE A 532 -3.54 -14.15 33.54
CA ILE A 532 -3.18 -14.40 32.14
C ILE A 532 -3.74 -15.73 31.63
N VAL A 533 -3.62 -16.81 32.40
CA VAL A 533 -4.08 -18.15 32.00
C VAL A 533 -5.60 -18.20 31.85
N GLU A 534 -6.34 -17.61 32.79
CA GLU A 534 -7.80 -17.47 32.70
C GLU A 534 -8.20 -16.66 31.46
N ARG A 535 -7.43 -15.62 31.10
CA ARG A 535 -7.69 -14.85 29.86
C ARG A 535 -7.54 -15.69 28.59
N TRP A 536 -6.55 -16.56 28.53
CA TRP A 536 -6.32 -17.43 27.38
C TRP A 536 -7.36 -18.53 27.24
N TYR A 537 -7.76 -19.14 28.36
CA TYR A 537 -8.82 -20.15 28.38
C TYR A 537 -10.14 -19.58 27.80
N GLN A 538 -10.52 -18.39 28.25
CA GLN A 538 -11.78 -17.79 27.85
C GLN A 538 -11.82 -17.33 26.39
N ARG A 539 -10.68 -16.91 25.84
CA ARG A 539 -10.54 -16.61 24.40
C ARG A 539 -10.67 -17.87 23.54
N ALA A 540 -10.18 -19.02 24.02
CA ALA A 540 -10.37 -20.29 23.32
C ALA A 540 -11.86 -20.70 23.31
N VAL A 541 -12.57 -20.45 24.41
CA VAL A 541 -14.03 -20.67 24.51
C VAL A 541 -14.79 -19.77 23.52
N ASP A 542 -14.43 -18.48 23.42
CA ASP A 542 -15.04 -17.54 22.47
C ASP A 542 -14.84 -17.99 21.02
N LEU A 543 -13.64 -18.42 20.65
CA LEU A 543 -13.34 -18.95 19.31
C LEU A 543 -14.11 -20.23 18.99
N ALA A 544 -14.19 -21.17 19.95
CA ALA A 544 -14.95 -22.40 19.78
C ALA A 544 -16.44 -22.08 19.56
N SER A 545 -16.96 -21.06 20.26
CA SER A 545 -18.32 -20.56 20.07
C SER A 545 -18.53 -19.95 18.68
N VAL A 546 -17.60 -19.11 18.20
CA VAL A 546 -17.64 -18.55 16.83
C VAL A 546 -17.62 -19.66 15.79
N LYS A 547 -16.74 -20.67 15.95
CA LYS A 547 -16.67 -21.83 15.06
C LYS A 547 -17.99 -22.59 14.99
N LYS A 548 -18.61 -22.87 16.14
CA LYS A 548 -19.92 -23.53 16.21
C LYS A 548 -21.02 -22.72 15.54
N LEU A 549 -21.01 -21.40 15.71
CA LEU A 549 -21.99 -20.51 15.06
C LEU A 549 -21.82 -20.46 13.55
N LEU A 550 -20.58 -20.43 13.04
CA LEU A 550 -20.30 -20.46 11.60
C LEU A 550 -20.70 -21.79 10.95
N GLN A 551 -20.41 -22.92 11.61
CA GLN A 551 -20.85 -24.24 11.15
C GLN A 551 -22.38 -24.33 11.09
N ARG A 552 -23.07 -23.80 12.09
CA ARG A 552 -24.53 -23.75 12.09
C ARG A 552 -25.09 -22.93 10.93
N ASP A 553 -24.42 -21.85 10.56
CA ASP A 553 -24.86 -20.98 9.46
C ASP A 553 -24.74 -21.65 8.09
N GLU A 554 -23.92 -22.69 7.95
CA GLU A 554 -23.82 -23.50 6.71
C GLU A 554 -25.04 -24.40 6.48
N THR A 555 -25.79 -24.70 7.54
CA THR A 555 -26.97 -25.57 7.48
C THR A 555 -28.26 -24.85 7.85
N ASP A 556 -28.20 -23.55 8.15
CA ASP A 556 -29.35 -22.72 8.53
C ASP A 556 -30.08 -22.19 7.29
N PHE A 557 -30.83 -23.08 6.63
CA PHE A 557 -31.62 -22.76 5.44
C PHE A 557 -32.77 -21.76 5.71
N ALA A 558 -33.17 -21.59 6.97
CA ALA A 558 -34.19 -20.61 7.34
C ALA A 558 -33.62 -19.19 7.32
N THR A 559 -32.41 -19.00 7.87
CA THR A 559 -31.73 -17.69 7.86
C THR A 559 -31.07 -17.40 6.50
N TYR A 560 -30.55 -18.43 5.83
CA TYR A 560 -29.79 -18.34 4.59
C TYR A 560 -30.39 -19.27 3.50
N PRO A 561 -31.60 -18.97 2.99
CA PRO A 561 -32.22 -19.78 1.95
C PRO A 561 -31.38 -19.88 0.67
N GLU A 562 -30.52 -18.90 0.41
CA GLU A 562 -29.58 -18.88 -0.72
C GLU A 562 -28.52 -19.99 -0.70
N LEU A 563 -28.41 -20.75 0.40
CA LEU A 563 -27.63 -21.99 0.44
C LEU A 563 -28.14 -23.05 -0.55
N LYS A 564 -29.39 -22.95 -1.00
CA LYS A 564 -29.98 -23.84 -2.01
C LYS A 564 -29.89 -23.29 -3.43
N TRP A 565 -29.39 -22.07 -3.61
CA TRP A 565 -29.45 -21.35 -4.88
C TRP A 565 -28.07 -21.27 -5.53
N ASP A 566 -28.05 -21.52 -6.84
CA ASP A 566 -26.91 -21.21 -7.70
C ASP A 566 -27.04 -19.78 -8.22
N ALA A 567 -25.92 -19.08 -8.30
CA ALA A 567 -25.86 -17.74 -8.83
C ALA A 567 -25.25 -17.77 -10.23
N HIS A 568 -25.82 -16.96 -11.12
CA HIS A 568 -25.28 -16.68 -12.44
C HIS A 568 -25.05 -15.19 -12.60
N VAL A 569 -24.07 -14.82 -13.44
CA VAL A 569 -23.86 -13.45 -13.85
C VAL A 569 -24.98 -13.05 -14.80
N ARG A 570 -25.68 -11.96 -14.47
CA ARG A 570 -26.63 -11.32 -15.36
C ARG A 570 -25.87 -10.42 -16.34
N HIS A 571 -26.18 -10.58 -17.62
CA HIS A 571 -25.65 -9.77 -18.70
C HIS A 571 -26.71 -8.78 -19.19
N GLY A 572 -26.28 -7.56 -19.53
CA GLY A 572 -27.12 -6.54 -20.15
C GLY A 572 -27.30 -5.30 -19.29
N SER A 573 -27.60 -4.20 -19.97
CA SER A 573 -27.75 -2.88 -19.35
C SER A 573 -29.11 -2.67 -18.69
N SER A 574 -30.08 -3.57 -18.90
CA SER A 574 -31.40 -3.48 -18.28
C SER A 574 -31.32 -3.48 -16.74
N LEU A 575 -32.27 -2.79 -16.10
CA LEU A 575 -32.47 -2.89 -14.65
C LEU A 575 -32.89 -4.31 -14.27
N HIS A 576 -32.57 -4.73 -13.04
CA HIS A 576 -33.08 -5.98 -12.50
C HIS A 576 -34.62 -6.00 -12.58
N HIS A 577 -35.23 -7.11 -13.00
CA HIS A 577 -36.69 -7.21 -13.18
C HIS A 577 -37.49 -6.80 -11.93
N LYS A 578 -36.98 -7.12 -10.73
CA LYS A 578 -37.58 -6.66 -9.46
C LYS A 578 -37.46 -5.16 -9.22
N GLU A 579 -36.38 -4.51 -9.67
CA GLU A 579 -36.24 -3.06 -9.63
C GLU A 579 -37.24 -2.40 -10.59
N GLN A 580 -37.42 -2.94 -11.79
CA GLN A 580 -38.44 -2.47 -12.74
C GLN A 580 -39.86 -2.54 -12.13
N LYS A 581 -40.20 -3.68 -11.50
CA LYS A 581 -41.49 -3.83 -10.79
C LYS A 581 -41.62 -2.85 -9.63
N PHE A 582 -40.53 -2.62 -8.88
CA PHE A 582 -40.50 -1.65 -7.78
C PHE A 582 -40.81 -0.24 -8.26
N ILE A 583 -40.28 0.20 -9.41
CA ILE A 583 -40.58 1.53 -9.97
C ILE A 583 -42.08 1.70 -10.16
N GLY A 584 -42.76 0.69 -10.73
CA GLY A 584 -44.22 0.72 -10.88
C GLY A 584 -44.96 0.81 -9.55
N LEU A 585 -44.58 0.00 -8.55
CA LEU A 585 -45.17 0.03 -7.22
C LEU A 585 -44.90 1.35 -6.48
N ARG A 586 -43.71 1.93 -6.66
CA ARG A 586 -43.32 3.20 -6.04
C ARG A 586 -44.10 4.36 -6.67
N LYS A 587 -44.26 4.40 -7.99
CA LYS A 587 -45.16 5.35 -8.68
C LYS A 587 -46.60 5.21 -8.19
N LEU A 588 -47.09 3.99 -8.04
CA LEU A 588 -48.42 3.72 -7.46
C LEU A 588 -48.58 4.32 -6.08
N ARG A 589 -47.63 4.05 -5.19
CA ARG A 589 -47.64 4.60 -3.84
C ARG A 589 -47.61 6.14 -3.84
N ILE A 590 -46.81 6.75 -4.70
CA ILE A 590 -46.64 8.21 -4.75
C ILE A 590 -47.88 8.93 -5.34
N SER A 591 -48.58 8.29 -6.27
CA SER A 591 -49.77 8.82 -6.95
C SER A 591 -51.01 8.87 -6.05
N SER A 592 -52.09 9.51 -6.54
CA SER A 592 -53.38 9.57 -5.86
C SER A 592 -54.12 8.23 -5.77
N GLN A 593 -53.65 7.19 -6.47
CA GLN A 593 -54.18 5.82 -6.33
C GLN A 593 -53.58 5.08 -5.13
N GLY A 594 -52.48 5.60 -4.54
CA GLY A 594 -51.78 5.02 -3.40
C GLY A 594 -51.93 5.88 -2.14
N GLU A 595 -50.81 6.45 -1.69
CA GLU A 595 -50.72 7.28 -0.47
C GLU A 595 -50.81 8.78 -0.75
N ASP A 596 -50.96 9.14 -2.03
CA ASP A 596 -51.12 10.54 -2.48
C ASP A 596 -49.96 11.44 -2.01
N SER A 597 -48.75 10.87 -1.94
CA SER A 597 -47.58 11.53 -1.38
C SER A 597 -47.16 12.74 -2.22
N LEU A 598 -47.22 12.64 -3.56
CA LEU A 598 -46.84 13.77 -4.42
C LEU A 598 -47.83 14.92 -4.31
N HIS A 599 -49.13 14.62 -4.27
CA HIS A 599 -50.18 15.63 -4.10
C HIS A 599 -49.97 16.42 -2.81
N ARG A 600 -49.76 15.71 -1.69
CA ARG A 600 -49.49 16.33 -0.38
C ARG A 600 -48.17 17.09 -0.36
N PHE A 601 -47.11 16.55 -0.97
CA PHE A 601 -45.82 17.22 -1.00
C PHE A 601 -45.85 18.51 -1.82
N LEU A 602 -46.54 18.49 -2.97
CA LEU A 602 -46.67 19.64 -3.85
C LEU A 602 -47.80 20.57 -3.42
N ASP A 603 -48.55 20.33 -2.35
CA ASP A 603 -49.69 21.16 -1.97
C ASP A 603 -50.64 21.43 -3.16
N LEU A 604 -51.03 20.37 -3.88
CA LEU A 604 -51.95 20.48 -5.02
C LEU A 604 -53.38 20.81 -4.55
N SER A 605 -54.22 21.31 -5.45
CA SER A 605 -55.64 21.55 -5.12
C SER A 605 -56.34 20.24 -4.78
N PRO A 606 -57.31 20.21 -3.85
CA PRO A 606 -57.98 18.97 -3.43
C PRO A 606 -58.60 18.15 -4.56
N ASP A 607 -59.02 18.81 -5.63
CA ASP A 607 -59.63 18.20 -6.81
C ASP A 607 -58.62 17.57 -7.78
N GLU A 608 -57.34 17.95 -7.66
CA GLU A 608 -56.27 17.46 -8.53
C GLU A 608 -55.92 16.00 -8.19
N LYS A 609 -55.99 15.13 -9.21
CA LYS A 609 -55.59 13.72 -9.08
C LYS A 609 -54.31 13.44 -9.87
N VAL A 610 -53.29 12.99 -9.17
CA VAL A 610 -51.99 12.61 -9.72
C VAL A 610 -52.10 11.23 -10.38
N ASP A 611 -52.01 11.17 -11.72
CA ASP A 611 -51.87 9.91 -12.46
C ASP A 611 -50.47 9.31 -12.24
N LEU A 612 -50.40 7.98 -12.27
CA LEU A 612 -49.15 7.21 -12.16
C LEU A 612 -48.07 7.65 -13.15
N ARG A 613 -48.46 8.02 -14.36
CA ARG A 613 -47.58 8.43 -15.46
C ARG A 613 -46.97 9.81 -15.21
N ASP A 614 -47.67 10.65 -14.45
CA ASP A 614 -47.28 12.02 -14.15
C ASP A 614 -46.28 12.08 -12.99
N VAL A 615 -46.13 10.98 -12.24
CA VAL A 615 -45.21 10.91 -11.10
C VAL A 615 -43.75 11.06 -11.56
N PRO A 616 -43.01 12.07 -11.04
CA PRO A 616 -41.59 12.21 -11.28
C PRO A 616 -40.80 11.13 -10.54
N LEU A 617 -39.78 10.60 -11.20
CA LEU A 617 -38.80 9.67 -10.65
C LEU A 617 -37.64 10.45 -10.07
N ILE A 618 -37.47 10.33 -8.75
CA ILE A 618 -36.56 11.18 -7.98
C ILE A 618 -35.46 10.32 -7.36
N ALA A 619 -34.23 10.78 -7.51
CA ALA A 619 -33.05 10.16 -6.92
C ALA A 619 -32.36 11.12 -5.94
N LEU A 620 -32.07 10.65 -4.73
CA LEU A 620 -31.31 11.39 -3.72
C LEU A 620 -29.91 10.79 -3.54
N GLY A 621 -28.87 11.55 -3.89
CA GLY A 621 -27.47 11.19 -3.69
C GLY A 621 -26.85 11.93 -2.50
N GLY A 622 -26.23 11.20 -1.59
CA GLY A 622 -25.42 11.75 -0.50
C GLY A 622 -23.92 11.58 -0.78
N SER A 623 -23.17 12.66 -0.55
CA SER A 623 -21.72 12.71 -0.77
C SER A 623 -20.88 11.90 0.24
N GLY A 624 -19.56 11.83 0.02
CA GLY A 624 -18.60 11.28 0.98
C GLY A 624 -17.97 12.33 1.90
N GLY A 625 -17.43 11.90 3.05
CA GLY A 625 -16.72 12.77 4.00
C GLY A 625 -16.82 12.38 5.48
N GLY A 626 -16.74 11.07 5.77
CA GLY A 626 -16.69 10.57 7.15
C GLY A 626 -17.96 10.85 7.98
N TYR A 627 -17.78 11.05 9.29
CA TYR A 627 -18.90 11.25 10.23
C TYR A 627 -19.65 12.56 10.02
N LYS A 628 -18.99 13.62 9.56
CA LYS A 628 -19.66 14.88 9.19
C LYS A 628 -20.81 14.63 8.24
N VAL A 629 -20.53 13.92 7.15
CA VAL A 629 -21.53 13.63 6.11
C VAL A 629 -22.51 12.56 6.56
N MET A 630 -22.08 11.61 7.40
CA MET A 630 -22.98 10.64 8.01
C MET A 630 -24.10 11.33 8.82
N TYR A 631 -23.74 12.30 9.67
CA TYR A 631 -24.70 13.07 10.46
C TYR A 631 -25.46 14.08 9.60
N GLY A 632 -24.79 14.82 8.72
CA GLY A 632 -25.43 15.76 7.81
C GLY A 632 -26.48 15.10 6.92
N PHE A 633 -26.17 13.96 6.30
CA PHE A 633 -27.13 13.25 5.46
C PHE A 633 -28.32 12.71 6.26
N ALA A 634 -28.14 12.35 7.54
CA ALA A 634 -29.26 12.05 8.42
C ALA A 634 -30.13 13.29 8.70
N GLY A 635 -29.54 14.48 8.86
CA GLY A 635 -30.26 15.75 8.95
C GLY A 635 -31.05 16.07 7.67
N PHE A 636 -30.47 15.81 6.49
CA PHE A 636 -31.20 15.92 5.22
C PHE A 636 -32.40 14.96 5.18
N ILE A 637 -32.22 13.68 5.54
CA ILE A 637 -33.31 12.70 5.58
C ILE A 637 -34.38 13.10 6.61
N SER A 638 -33.98 13.68 7.75
CA SER A 638 -34.91 14.23 8.75
C SER A 638 -35.80 15.31 8.15
N ALA A 639 -35.20 16.32 7.49
CA ALA A 639 -35.94 17.36 6.78
C ALA A 639 -36.83 16.78 5.67
N ALA A 640 -36.30 15.86 4.86
CA ALA A 640 -37.05 15.24 3.77
C ALA A 640 -38.28 14.48 4.27
N LYS A 641 -38.19 13.76 5.41
CA LYS A 641 -39.34 13.10 6.02
C LYS A 641 -40.32 14.10 6.62
N LYS A 642 -39.82 15.11 7.34
CA LYS A 642 -40.63 16.16 7.96
C LYS A 642 -41.52 16.89 6.96
N HIS A 643 -41.00 17.13 5.76
CA HIS A 643 -41.71 17.84 4.69
C HIS A 643 -42.42 16.91 3.68
N GLY A 644 -42.42 15.58 3.87
CA GLY A 644 -43.06 14.63 2.96
C GLY A 644 -42.28 14.32 1.66
N LEU A 645 -41.11 14.94 1.46
CA LEU A 645 -40.24 14.69 0.31
C LEU A 645 -39.75 13.23 0.26
N TRP A 646 -39.42 12.62 1.41
CA TRP A 646 -38.88 11.25 1.47
C TRP A 646 -39.81 10.23 0.81
N ASP A 647 -41.13 10.42 0.97
CA ASP A 647 -42.14 9.53 0.40
C ASP A 647 -42.25 9.66 -1.13
N CYS A 648 -41.78 10.78 -1.70
CA CYS A 648 -41.69 11.01 -3.14
C CYS A 648 -40.38 10.49 -3.77
N ILE A 649 -39.35 10.18 -2.97
CA ILE A 649 -38.06 9.71 -3.48
C ILE A 649 -38.18 8.26 -3.96
N THR A 650 -37.64 7.95 -5.14
CA THR A 650 -37.62 6.58 -5.70
C THR A 650 -36.32 5.85 -5.34
N TRP A 651 -35.17 6.49 -5.51
CA TRP A 651 -33.86 5.91 -5.13
C TRP A 651 -33.12 6.82 -4.17
N THR A 652 -32.35 6.21 -3.27
CA THR A 652 -31.34 6.92 -2.48
C THR A 652 -29.99 6.25 -2.64
N ALA A 653 -28.93 7.02 -2.80
CA ALA A 653 -27.58 6.49 -2.92
C ALA A 653 -26.59 7.21 -2.02
N GLY A 654 -25.55 6.49 -1.60
CA GLY A 654 -24.48 7.04 -0.77
C GLY A 654 -23.10 6.82 -1.36
N VAL A 655 -22.21 7.78 -1.09
CA VAL A 655 -20.76 7.66 -1.19
C VAL A 655 -20.18 7.72 0.23
N SER A 656 -19.18 6.90 0.55
CA SER A 656 -18.45 6.96 1.83
C SER A 656 -19.33 7.14 3.08
N GLY A 657 -19.27 8.29 3.77
CA GLY A 657 -20.04 8.59 4.98
C GLY A 657 -21.56 8.43 4.82
N SER A 658 -22.13 8.80 3.67
CA SER A 658 -23.57 8.58 3.41
C SER A 658 -23.93 7.09 3.31
N CYS A 659 -22.99 6.21 2.95
CA CYS A 659 -23.22 4.76 3.02
C CYS A 659 -23.43 4.29 4.46
N TRP A 660 -22.76 4.88 5.45
CA TRP A 660 -23.00 4.57 6.86
C TRP A 660 -24.39 5.03 7.32
N THR A 661 -24.88 6.17 6.83
CA THR A 661 -26.25 6.64 7.10
C THR A 661 -27.28 5.68 6.52
N LEU A 662 -27.16 5.30 5.25
CA LEU A 662 -28.09 4.36 4.62
C LEU A 662 -28.02 2.99 5.30
N ALA A 663 -26.82 2.48 5.58
CA ALA A 663 -26.63 1.24 6.31
C ALA A 663 -27.36 1.28 7.67
N ALA A 664 -27.18 2.33 8.46
CA ALA A 664 -27.78 2.44 9.78
C ALA A 664 -29.31 2.64 9.72
N TYR A 665 -29.79 3.49 8.80
CA TYR A 665 -31.21 3.77 8.59
C TYR A 665 -32.01 2.50 8.24
N TYR A 666 -31.55 1.74 7.24
CA TYR A 666 -32.23 0.53 6.75
C TYR A 666 -32.05 -0.69 7.66
N THR A 667 -31.12 -0.67 8.62
CA THR A 667 -30.84 -1.85 9.47
C THR A 667 -31.21 -1.63 10.94
N ILE A 668 -30.47 -0.79 11.66
CA ILE A 668 -30.62 -0.64 13.11
C ILE A 668 -31.73 0.33 13.49
N ALA A 669 -31.94 1.36 12.68
CA ALA A 669 -32.97 2.36 12.93
C ALA A 669 -34.36 1.88 12.49
N ARG A 670 -34.42 0.91 11.57
CA ARG A 670 -35.67 0.36 11.03
C ARG A 670 -36.54 1.48 10.45
N HIS A 671 -35.94 2.26 9.54
CA HIS A 671 -36.62 3.32 8.78
C HIS A 671 -37.11 4.52 9.61
N ASP A 672 -36.76 4.55 10.89
CA ASP A 672 -37.11 5.60 11.84
C ASP A 672 -35.92 6.56 12.00
N ILE A 673 -36.07 7.77 11.47
CA ILE A 673 -35.01 8.77 11.50
C ILE A 673 -34.69 9.25 12.93
N GLN A 674 -35.69 9.29 13.82
CA GLN A 674 -35.46 9.70 15.20
C GLN A 674 -34.66 8.64 15.96
N ARG A 675 -34.95 7.35 15.73
CA ARG A 675 -34.12 6.26 16.27
C ARG A 675 -32.68 6.32 15.76
N LEU A 676 -32.49 6.71 14.50
CA LEU A 676 -31.14 6.89 13.95
C LEU A 676 -30.39 8.03 14.65
N ILE A 677 -31.04 9.18 14.82
CA ILE A 677 -30.47 10.34 15.52
C ILE A 677 -30.16 10.00 16.98
N ASP A 678 -31.11 9.38 17.70
CA ASP A 678 -30.91 8.96 19.09
C ASP A 678 -29.75 7.96 19.23
N HIS A 679 -29.61 7.04 18.27
CA HIS A 679 -28.47 6.14 18.19
C HIS A 679 -27.17 6.90 17.99
N TYR A 680 -27.10 7.85 17.04
CA TYR A 680 -25.90 8.65 16.81
C TYR A 680 -25.49 9.50 18.02
N LEU A 681 -26.45 10.15 18.70
CA LEU A 681 -26.18 10.89 19.93
C LEU A 681 -25.68 9.97 21.04
N THR A 682 -26.26 8.78 21.15
CA THR A 682 -25.82 7.78 22.14
C THR A 682 -24.40 7.28 21.83
N VAL A 683 -24.07 7.00 20.56
CA VAL A 683 -22.70 6.62 20.15
C VAL A 683 -21.71 7.76 20.41
N ALA A 684 -22.07 9.00 20.07
CA ALA A 684 -21.25 10.18 20.29
C ALA A 684 -20.97 10.43 21.79
N SER A 685 -21.91 10.10 22.67
CA SER A 685 -21.70 10.21 24.13
C SER A 685 -20.62 9.27 24.68
N GLU A 686 -20.24 8.24 23.92
CA GLU A 686 -19.14 7.35 24.28
C GLU A 686 -17.76 7.99 24.04
N LEU A 687 -17.69 9.11 23.29
CA LEU A 687 -16.46 9.86 22.96
C LEU A 687 -15.31 8.95 22.48
N ALA A 688 -15.66 7.92 21.72
CA ALA A 688 -14.74 6.85 21.35
C ALA A 688 -14.58 6.75 19.83
N HIS A 689 -13.32 6.62 19.39
CA HIS A 689 -13.03 6.28 18.01
C HIS A 689 -13.56 4.87 17.69
N PRO A 690 -14.15 4.59 16.51
CA PRO A 690 -14.69 3.28 16.16
C PRO A 690 -13.66 2.14 16.15
N MET A 691 -12.37 2.48 16.05
CA MET A 691 -11.24 1.55 16.15
C MET A 691 -10.59 1.51 17.54
N SER A 692 -11.13 2.23 18.52
CA SER A 692 -10.58 2.25 19.89
C SER A 692 -10.80 0.92 20.63
N ILE A 693 -10.01 0.70 21.67
CA ILE A 693 -10.21 -0.43 22.60
C ILE A 693 -11.59 -0.37 23.26
N HIS A 694 -12.11 0.83 23.55
CA HIS A 694 -13.46 1.01 24.06
C HIS A 694 -14.51 0.47 23.09
N ALA A 695 -14.46 0.91 21.83
CA ALA A 695 -15.37 0.47 20.77
C ALA A 695 -15.31 -1.06 20.56
N LEU A 696 -14.09 -1.61 20.52
CA LEU A 696 -13.87 -3.05 20.43
C LEU A 696 -14.50 -3.80 21.61
N ASN A 697 -14.24 -3.34 22.84
CA ASN A 697 -14.78 -3.95 24.05
C ASN A 697 -16.31 -3.87 24.09
N MET A 698 -16.87 -2.73 23.67
CA MET A 698 -18.32 -2.52 23.58
C MET A 698 -18.96 -3.53 22.63
N VAL A 699 -18.36 -3.74 21.44
CA VAL A 699 -18.83 -4.77 20.51
C VAL A 699 -18.61 -6.15 21.10
N ALA A 700 -17.39 -6.52 21.51
CA ALA A 700 -17.06 -7.86 21.99
C ALA A 700 -17.96 -8.31 23.15
N ARG A 701 -18.26 -7.40 24.09
CA ARG A 701 -19.14 -7.66 25.26
C ARG A 701 -20.63 -7.62 24.93
N SER A 702 -21.03 -7.20 23.73
CA SER A 702 -22.44 -7.27 23.30
C SER A 702 -22.87 -8.71 23.02
N LYS A 703 -24.18 -8.96 23.00
CA LYS A 703 -24.68 -10.30 22.72
C LYS A 703 -24.23 -10.77 21.32
N ARG A 704 -23.41 -11.82 21.29
CA ARG A 704 -22.77 -12.40 20.10
C ARG A 704 -21.79 -11.44 19.38
N GLY A 705 -21.29 -10.41 20.06
CA GLY A 705 -20.39 -9.42 19.46
C GLY A 705 -19.13 -9.99 18.82
N VAL A 706 -18.48 -10.94 19.49
CA VAL A 706 -17.28 -11.63 18.99
C VAL A 706 -17.54 -12.32 17.65
N TYR A 707 -18.73 -12.89 17.46
CA TYR A 707 -19.12 -13.50 16.19
C TYR A 707 -19.10 -12.47 15.05
N PHE A 708 -19.57 -11.25 15.26
CA PHE A 708 -19.61 -10.24 14.19
C PHE A 708 -18.25 -9.57 13.94
N LEU A 709 -17.38 -9.50 14.96
CA LEU A 709 -16.01 -9.00 14.81
C LEU A 709 -15.14 -9.98 14.01
N ILE A 710 -15.24 -11.26 14.34
CA ILE A 710 -14.28 -12.30 13.93
C ILE A 710 -14.88 -13.25 12.89
N GLY A 711 -16.17 -13.57 13.01
CA GLY A 711 -16.87 -14.52 12.15
C GLY A 711 -16.81 -14.19 10.66
N PRO A 712 -17.08 -12.94 10.22
CA PRO A 712 -16.92 -12.56 8.80
C PRO A 712 -15.51 -12.80 8.27
N LEU A 713 -14.49 -12.48 9.07
CA LEU A 713 -13.09 -12.66 8.72
C LEU A 713 -12.74 -14.15 8.64
N VAL A 714 -13.18 -14.97 9.60
CA VAL A 714 -12.98 -16.42 9.59
C VAL A 714 -13.67 -17.03 8.38
N SER A 715 -14.93 -16.65 8.12
CA SER A 715 -15.72 -17.17 7.00
C SER A 715 -15.05 -16.85 5.66
N LYS A 716 -14.62 -15.60 5.45
CA LYS A 716 -13.88 -15.18 4.25
C LYS A 716 -12.57 -15.95 4.13
N ALA A 717 -11.79 -16.02 5.20
CA ALA A 717 -10.56 -16.79 5.22
C ALA A 717 -10.81 -18.26 4.82
N GLN A 718 -11.84 -18.90 5.37
CA GLN A 718 -12.20 -20.29 5.14
C GLN A 718 -12.66 -20.62 3.73
N LYS A 719 -13.51 -19.77 3.18
CA LYS A 719 -14.34 -20.13 2.02
C LYS A 719 -13.94 -19.37 0.76
N SER A 720 -13.30 -18.21 0.90
CA SER A 720 -12.88 -17.41 -0.25
C SER A 720 -11.57 -17.93 -0.84
N ILE A 721 -11.46 -17.90 -2.17
CA ILE A 721 -10.18 -18.08 -2.86
C ILE A 721 -9.24 -16.87 -2.65
N ILE A 722 -9.80 -15.74 -2.22
CA ILE A 722 -9.07 -14.51 -1.88
C ILE A 722 -8.95 -14.39 -0.35
N GLY A 723 -7.71 -14.36 0.15
CA GLY A 723 -7.42 -14.23 1.58
C GLY A 723 -7.76 -12.85 2.17
N LEU A 724 -7.59 -12.72 3.48
CA LEU A 724 -7.85 -11.48 4.21
C LEU A 724 -6.85 -10.35 3.89
N GLY A 725 -7.36 -9.14 3.73
CA GLY A 725 -6.61 -7.88 3.70
C GLY A 725 -6.89 -6.99 4.92
N ILE A 726 -6.11 -5.91 5.09
CA ILE A 726 -6.30 -4.95 6.18
C ILE A 726 -7.66 -4.25 6.13
N MET A 727 -8.18 -4.04 4.91
CA MET A 727 -9.49 -3.45 4.73
C MET A 727 -10.59 -4.33 5.30
N ASP A 728 -10.48 -5.66 5.25
CA ASP A 728 -11.48 -6.54 5.86
C ASP A 728 -11.58 -6.32 7.38
N LEU A 729 -10.45 -6.04 8.04
CA LEU A 729 -10.40 -5.75 9.48
C LEU A 729 -11.00 -4.37 9.81
N TYR A 730 -10.62 -3.35 9.04
CA TYR A 730 -11.21 -2.01 9.17
C TYR A 730 -12.74 -2.08 9.01
N SER A 731 -13.20 -2.81 7.99
CA SER A 731 -14.60 -3.03 7.66
C SER A 731 -15.37 -3.66 8.82
N THR A 732 -14.86 -4.75 9.42
CA THR A 732 -15.57 -5.40 10.53
C THR A 732 -15.57 -4.54 11.79
N LEU A 733 -14.46 -3.87 12.13
CA LEU A 733 -14.38 -3.07 13.35
C LEU A 733 -15.30 -1.85 13.31
N THR A 734 -15.23 -1.08 12.22
CA THR A 734 -16.04 0.14 12.07
C THR A 734 -17.52 -0.18 11.96
N ALA A 735 -17.91 -1.09 11.06
CA ALA A 735 -19.32 -1.41 10.82
C ALA A 735 -19.98 -2.06 12.04
N THR A 736 -19.27 -2.93 12.78
CA THR A 736 -19.87 -3.57 13.97
C THR A 736 -20.02 -2.62 15.14
N TYR A 737 -19.11 -1.67 15.32
CA TYR A 737 -19.28 -0.63 16.33
C TYR A 737 -20.39 0.34 15.94
N GLN A 738 -20.44 0.80 14.69
CA GLN A 738 -21.48 1.75 14.25
C GLN A 738 -22.87 1.12 14.25
N LEU A 739 -23.01 -0.15 13.86
CA LEU A 739 -24.29 -0.87 13.78
C LEU A 739 -24.66 -1.63 15.06
N LEU A 740 -23.94 -1.45 16.17
CA LEU A 740 -24.32 -2.05 17.46
C LEU A 740 -25.57 -1.36 18.03
N SER A 741 -26.67 -2.06 18.25
CA SER A 741 -27.82 -1.40 18.91
C SER A 741 -27.48 -1.05 20.36
N ARG A 742 -27.78 0.19 20.79
CA ARG A 742 -27.58 0.68 22.17
C ARG A 742 -28.83 0.54 23.07
N GLU A 743 -29.90 -0.07 22.55
CA GLU A 743 -31.11 -0.45 23.29
C GLU A 743 -30.80 -1.37 24.49
N PRO A 744 -31.70 -1.53 25.50
CA PRO A 744 -31.42 -2.10 26.83
C PRO A 744 -30.51 -3.33 26.93
N LYS A 745 -30.55 -4.23 25.93
CA LYS A 745 -29.78 -5.48 25.94
C LYS A 745 -28.58 -5.51 24.99
N GLY A 746 -28.24 -4.41 24.30
CA GLY A 746 -27.04 -4.28 23.45
C GLY A 746 -26.76 -5.49 22.54
N ARG A 747 -27.30 -5.52 21.31
CA ARG A 747 -27.19 -6.71 20.44
C ARG A 747 -26.79 -6.40 19.00
N LEU A 748 -25.97 -7.26 18.44
CA LEU A 748 -25.81 -7.43 16.99
C LEU A 748 -26.62 -8.65 16.53
N SER A 749 -27.18 -8.57 15.33
CA SER A 749 -28.01 -9.63 14.76
C SER A 749 -27.57 -9.98 13.35
N ARG A 750 -27.77 -11.25 12.93
CA ARG A 750 -27.48 -11.67 11.55
C ARG A 750 -28.29 -10.84 10.55
N ALA A 751 -29.53 -10.53 10.90
CA ALA A 751 -30.40 -9.71 10.09
C ALA A 751 -29.78 -8.35 9.75
N THR A 752 -29.14 -7.69 10.72
CA THR A 752 -28.43 -6.41 10.52
C THR A 752 -27.34 -6.49 9.45
N PHE A 753 -26.72 -7.65 9.24
CA PHE A 753 -25.60 -7.83 8.32
C PHE A 753 -25.93 -8.65 7.06
N GLN A 754 -27.21 -8.71 6.67
CA GLN A 754 -27.66 -9.33 5.42
C GLN A 754 -28.30 -8.26 4.53
N TRP A 755 -27.49 -7.64 3.66
CA TRP A 755 -27.92 -6.52 2.82
C TRP A 755 -28.99 -6.98 1.82
N SER A 756 -28.86 -8.17 1.25
CA SER A 756 -29.85 -8.66 0.28
C SER A 756 -31.28 -8.73 0.86
N LYS A 757 -31.39 -8.99 2.16
CA LYS A 757 -32.67 -9.19 2.85
C LYS A 757 -33.34 -7.87 3.22
N ILE A 758 -32.66 -6.72 3.12
CA ILE A 758 -33.32 -5.43 3.35
C ILE A 758 -34.38 -5.15 2.30
N TRP A 759 -34.29 -5.77 1.12
CA TRP A 759 -35.31 -5.71 0.06
C TRP A 759 -36.72 -5.99 0.58
N HIS A 760 -36.89 -7.10 1.30
CA HIS A 760 -38.18 -7.49 1.88
C HIS A 760 -38.42 -6.88 3.27
N ARG A 761 -37.39 -6.82 4.13
CA ARG A 761 -37.55 -6.33 5.52
C ARG A 761 -37.86 -4.84 5.60
N SER A 762 -37.50 -4.09 4.57
CA SER A 762 -37.75 -2.65 4.46
C SER A 762 -38.98 -2.33 3.61
N GLY A 763 -39.69 -3.35 3.11
CA GLY A 763 -40.83 -3.15 2.23
C GLY A 763 -40.47 -2.48 0.89
N ILE A 764 -39.20 -2.54 0.45
CA ILE A 764 -38.79 -2.01 -0.86
C ILE A 764 -39.46 -2.83 -1.95
N ASP A 765 -39.61 -4.14 -1.75
CA ASP A 765 -40.38 -5.02 -2.63
C ASP A 765 -41.86 -4.64 -2.80
N LYS A 766 -42.37 -3.77 -1.91
CA LYS A 766 -43.72 -3.20 -1.91
C LYS A 766 -43.74 -1.70 -2.21
N GLY A 767 -42.60 -1.11 -2.53
CA GLY A 767 -42.49 0.33 -2.81
C GLY A 767 -42.63 1.24 -1.58
N LEU A 768 -42.49 0.73 -0.34
CA LEU A 768 -42.73 1.51 0.89
C LEU A 768 -41.61 2.52 1.19
N GLU A 769 -40.36 2.13 0.98
CA GLU A 769 -39.18 2.97 1.17
C GLU A 769 -38.46 3.16 -0.19
N PRO A 770 -37.68 4.25 -0.35
CA PRO A 770 -36.78 4.39 -1.48
C PRO A 770 -35.82 3.20 -1.59
N MET A 771 -35.39 2.86 -2.80
CA MET A 771 -34.40 1.79 -2.97
C MET A 771 -32.99 2.32 -2.64
N PRO A 772 -32.27 1.75 -1.65
CA PRO A 772 -30.93 2.20 -1.30
C PRO A 772 -29.86 1.60 -2.21
N LEU A 773 -28.89 2.42 -2.60
CA LEU A 773 -27.75 2.04 -3.42
C LEU A 773 -26.45 2.51 -2.75
N LEU A 774 -25.43 1.65 -2.73
CA LEU A 774 -24.09 2.03 -2.27
C LEU A 774 -23.16 2.09 -3.49
N ALA A 775 -22.32 3.12 -3.54
CA ALA A 775 -21.37 3.33 -4.63
C ALA A 775 -19.96 2.93 -4.22
N ALA A 776 -19.32 2.09 -5.04
CA ALA A 776 -17.89 1.78 -4.96
C ALA A 776 -17.24 1.99 -6.34
N VAL A 777 -15.92 2.11 -6.38
CA VAL A 777 -15.18 2.22 -7.63
C VAL A 777 -14.00 1.27 -7.64
N ARG A 778 -13.46 1.00 -8.82
CA ARG A 778 -12.14 0.42 -8.97
C ARG A 778 -11.31 1.25 -9.94
N ARG A 779 -9.98 1.19 -9.80
CA ARG A 779 -9.07 1.79 -10.76
C ARG A 779 -9.02 0.94 -12.03
N VAL A 780 -9.22 1.56 -13.18
CA VAL A 780 -9.12 0.92 -14.49
C VAL A 780 -7.64 0.65 -14.79
N PRO A 781 -7.23 -0.60 -15.12
CA PRO A 781 -5.86 -0.89 -15.52
C PRO A 781 -5.47 -0.12 -16.79
N LYS A 782 -4.24 0.42 -16.86
CA LYS A 782 -3.75 1.33 -17.93
C LYS A 782 -3.89 0.80 -19.37
N TYR A 783 -4.12 -0.51 -19.54
CA TYR A 783 -4.17 -1.24 -20.81
C TYR A 783 -5.58 -1.69 -21.23
N SER A 784 -6.64 -1.40 -20.46
CA SER A 784 -8.00 -1.93 -20.72
C SER A 784 -8.85 -1.13 -21.72
N TYR A 785 -8.29 -0.08 -22.33
CA TYR A 785 -8.82 0.61 -23.51
C TYR A 785 -7.61 1.06 -24.36
N GLU A 786 -7.18 0.26 -25.34
CA GLU A 786 -6.06 0.58 -26.26
C GLU A 786 -6.44 1.65 -27.32
N PRO A 787 -5.52 2.10 -28.19
CA PRO A 787 -4.15 2.59 -27.98
C PRO A 787 -4.02 4.03 -28.54
N LYS A 788 -3.06 4.83 -28.05
CA LYS A 788 -2.63 6.03 -28.81
C LYS A 788 -1.56 5.60 -29.81
N THR A 789 -1.86 5.83 -31.08
CA THR A 789 -0.98 5.69 -32.23
C THR A 789 0.40 6.29 -31.98
N ILE A 790 1.41 5.57 -32.48
CA ILE A 790 2.79 6.02 -32.61
C ILE A 790 2.80 7.15 -33.66
N SER A 791 2.65 8.40 -33.21
CA SER A 791 3.09 9.61 -33.93
C SER A 791 2.90 10.85 -33.04
N ALA A 792 3.73 10.99 -32.02
CA ALA A 792 3.96 12.28 -31.33
C ALA A 792 5.28 12.30 -30.53
N LYS A 793 6.30 11.58 -31.01
CA LYS A 793 7.70 11.80 -30.61
C LYS A 793 8.43 12.48 -31.76
N ALA A 794 8.01 13.71 -32.05
CA ALA A 794 8.78 14.74 -32.75
C ALA A 794 8.00 16.04 -32.59
N ARG A 795 8.65 17.08 -32.06
CA ARG A 795 8.08 18.40 -31.70
C ARG A 795 7.38 18.44 -30.34
N ASP A 796 8.20 18.43 -29.29
CA ASP A 796 8.22 19.52 -28.29
C ASP A 796 9.34 19.25 -27.28
N ALA A 797 10.56 19.14 -27.82
CA ALA A 797 11.78 19.44 -27.07
C ALA A 797 12.05 20.93 -27.25
N LYS A 798 11.41 21.77 -26.41
CA LYS A 798 11.79 23.15 -26.05
C LYS A 798 10.65 23.79 -25.25
N LYS A 799 10.72 23.71 -23.93
CA LYS A 799 10.43 24.84 -23.02
C LYS A 799 10.77 24.45 -21.59
N GLN A 800 11.70 25.22 -21.03
CA GLN A 800 12.13 25.20 -19.64
C GLN A 800 10.97 25.55 -18.69
N PRO A 801 11.04 25.16 -17.40
CA PRO A 801 10.11 25.60 -16.39
C PRO A 801 10.55 26.95 -15.81
N THR A 802 9.68 27.96 -15.86
CA THR A 802 9.79 29.15 -15.02
C THR A 802 8.59 29.26 -14.08
N SER A 803 8.90 29.70 -12.88
CA SER A 803 8.07 29.87 -11.69
C SER A 803 7.11 31.07 -11.72
N ARG A 804 6.13 31.06 -10.79
CA ARG A 804 5.20 32.13 -10.34
C ARG A 804 3.98 32.32 -11.27
N GLN A 805 2.76 32.65 -10.81
CA GLN A 805 2.29 33.33 -9.61
C GLN A 805 0.75 33.12 -9.47
N LEU A 806 0.21 33.28 -8.26
CA LEU A 806 -1.22 33.56 -8.02
C LEU A 806 -1.64 34.85 -8.76
N ASP A 807 -2.86 34.92 -9.30
CA ASP A 807 -3.88 35.92 -8.90
C ASP A 807 -5.21 35.84 -9.71
N THR A 808 -6.29 35.93 -8.94
CA THR A 808 -7.61 36.58 -9.13
C THR A 808 -8.55 36.37 -10.34
N VAL A 809 -9.83 36.43 -9.96
CA VAL A 809 -11.12 36.28 -10.66
C VAL A 809 -11.46 37.50 -11.52
N GLU A 810 -12.04 37.31 -12.72
CA GLU A 810 -13.30 37.93 -13.19
C GLU A 810 -13.58 37.62 -14.67
N GLY A 811 -14.87 37.60 -15.02
CA GLY A 811 -15.41 36.93 -16.20
C GLY A 811 -15.30 37.68 -17.51
N ASN A 812 -15.48 36.94 -18.60
CA ASN A 812 -16.16 37.45 -19.79
C ASN A 812 -16.78 36.30 -20.59
N ASN A 813 -18.09 36.45 -20.84
CA ASN A 813 -18.84 35.68 -21.81
C ASN A 813 -18.34 36.01 -23.21
N GLN A 814 -17.91 35.00 -23.97
CA GLN A 814 -18.13 34.99 -25.41
C GLN A 814 -18.09 33.56 -25.95
N ALA A 815 -19.20 33.19 -26.58
CA ALA A 815 -19.38 31.95 -27.30
C ALA A 815 -18.38 31.86 -28.46
N ASN A 816 -17.71 30.72 -28.57
CA ASN A 816 -17.32 30.12 -29.85
C ASN A 816 -17.19 28.62 -29.67
N SER A 817 -18.26 27.94 -30.08
CA SER A 817 -18.42 26.50 -30.17
C SER A 817 -17.61 25.95 -31.35
N THR A 818 -16.56 25.20 -31.06
CA THR A 818 -16.10 24.09 -31.91
C THR A 818 -15.35 23.10 -31.01
N VAL A 819 -16.11 22.46 -30.12
CA VAL A 819 -15.59 21.36 -29.30
C VAL A 819 -15.39 20.16 -30.22
N SER A 820 -14.14 19.78 -30.41
CA SER A 820 -13.72 18.59 -31.15
C SER A 820 -14.42 17.34 -30.58
N LEU A 821 -15.31 16.74 -31.37
CA LEU A 821 -16.15 15.57 -31.04
C LEU A 821 -15.40 14.23 -30.86
N ASN A 822 -14.07 14.20 -30.70
CA ASN A 822 -13.29 12.95 -30.72
C ASN A 822 -12.22 12.81 -29.61
N ARG A 823 -12.52 13.26 -28.39
CA ARG A 823 -11.73 12.88 -27.20
C ARG A 823 -12.64 12.28 -26.12
N ARG A 824 -12.95 10.98 -26.22
CA ARG A 824 -13.39 10.24 -25.02
C ARG A 824 -12.29 10.36 -23.96
N SER A 825 -12.62 10.97 -22.83
CA SER A 825 -11.70 11.06 -21.69
C SER A 825 -11.30 9.64 -21.27
N LYS A 826 -10.04 9.43 -20.87
CA LYS A 826 -9.62 8.12 -20.36
C LYS A 826 -10.33 7.91 -19.02
N LYS A 827 -11.36 7.05 -18.97
CA LYS A 827 -12.03 6.66 -17.70
C LYS A 827 -11.01 6.03 -16.75
N LEU A 828 -10.61 6.78 -15.71
CA LEU A 828 -9.65 6.31 -14.69
C LEU A 828 -10.28 5.30 -13.71
N PHE A 829 -11.59 5.41 -13.51
CA PHE A 829 -12.35 4.59 -12.57
C PHE A 829 -13.50 3.88 -13.29
N GLN A 830 -13.84 2.71 -12.78
CA GLN A 830 -15.04 1.97 -13.14
C GLN A 830 -15.96 1.91 -11.92
N TYR A 831 -17.22 2.24 -12.12
CA TYR A 831 -18.21 2.33 -11.05
C TYR A 831 -18.87 0.99 -10.78
N PHE A 832 -19.14 0.74 -9.50
CA PHE A 832 -19.91 -0.39 -9.01
C PHE A 832 -21.09 0.12 -8.21
N GLU A 833 -22.26 -0.41 -8.52
CA GLU A 833 -23.47 -0.21 -7.72
C GLU A 833 -23.76 -1.44 -6.89
N ILE A 834 -24.13 -1.21 -5.64
CA ILE A 834 -24.46 -2.24 -4.66
C ILE A 834 -25.89 -1.96 -4.18
N SER A 835 -26.83 -2.76 -4.67
CA SER A 835 -28.23 -2.70 -4.25
C SER A 835 -28.58 -3.91 -3.35
N PRO A 836 -29.78 -3.96 -2.75
CA PRO A 836 -30.26 -5.18 -2.10
C PRO A 836 -30.50 -6.35 -3.07
N LEU A 837 -30.62 -6.08 -4.37
CA LEU A 837 -30.93 -7.09 -5.39
C LEU A 837 -29.66 -7.67 -6.00
N GLU A 838 -28.81 -6.78 -6.51
CA GLU A 838 -27.59 -7.12 -7.25
C GLU A 838 -26.44 -6.14 -6.99
N VAL A 839 -25.22 -6.66 -7.19
CA VAL A 839 -23.97 -5.91 -7.21
C VAL A 839 -23.36 -6.06 -8.60
N GLY A 840 -22.96 -4.95 -9.21
CA GLY A 840 -22.35 -4.98 -10.54
C GLY A 840 -21.90 -3.63 -11.01
N SER A 841 -21.47 -3.59 -12.27
CA SER A 841 -20.94 -2.37 -12.88
C SER A 841 -21.76 -1.99 -14.11
N PRO A 842 -22.35 -0.78 -14.15
CA PRO A 842 -23.01 -0.28 -15.36
C PRO A 842 -22.04 -0.12 -16.52
N ASP A 843 -20.76 0.21 -16.25
CA ASP A 843 -19.74 0.28 -17.30
C ASP A 843 -19.49 -1.10 -17.98
N LEU A 844 -19.80 -2.20 -17.29
CA LEU A 844 -19.62 -3.56 -17.82
C LEU A 844 -20.91 -4.20 -18.31
N ASN A 845 -22.07 -3.66 -17.93
CA ASN A 845 -23.37 -4.30 -18.09
C ASN A 845 -23.38 -5.73 -17.52
N ARG A 846 -22.75 -5.92 -16.35
CA ARG A 846 -22.63 -7.22 -15.67
C ARG A 846 -22.92 -7.10 -14.18
N TYR A 847 -23.74 -8.02 -13.70
CA TYR A 847 -24.28 -8.00 -12.34
C TYR A 847 -24.35 -9.41 -11.76
N VAL A 848 -24.23 -9.52 -10.44
CA VAL A 848 -24.52 -10.74 -9.69
C VAL A 848 -25.48 -10.44 -8.56
N PRO A 849 -26.31 -11.41 -8.13
CA PRO A 849 -27.17 -11.21 -6.97
C PRO A 849 -26.37 -10.81 -5.73
N THR A 850 -26.86 -9.87 -4.93
CA THR A 850 -26.16 -9.34 -3.75
C THR A 850 -25.81 -10.43 -2.75
N TRP A 851 -26.72 -11.39 -2.55
CA TRP A 851 -26.49 -12.53 -1.67
C TRP A 851 -25.37 -13.46 -2.16
N ALA A 852 -24.99 -13.38 -3.43
CA ALA A 852 -23.92 -14.18 -4.03
C ALA A 852 -22.57 -13.46 -4.04
N TRP A 853 -22.52 -12.17 -3.71
CA TRP A 853 -21.26 -11.43 -3.71
C TRP A 853 -20.24 -12.05 -2.75
N GLY A 854 -18.98 -12.12 -3.21
CA GLY A 854 -17.88 -12.78 -2.53
C GLY A 854 -17.79 -14.29 -2.81
N ARG A 855 -18.82 -14.96 -3.34
CA ARG A 855 -18.69 -16.34 -3.84
C ARG A 855 -17.68 -16.41 -4.98
N THR A 856 -17.15 -17.60 -5.23
CA THR A 856 -16.25 -17.83 -6.36
C THR A 856 -17.10 -18.07 -7.61
N PHE A 857 -16.73 -17.45 -8.72
CA PHE A 857 -17.39 -17.65 -10.01
C PHE A 857 -16.37 -18.13 -11.05
N ILE A 858 -16.83 -18.96 -11.98
CA ILE A 858 -16.10 -19.36 -13.18
C ILE A 858 -17.06 -19.27 -14.37
N SER A 859 -16.67 -18.52 -15.39
CA SER A 859 -17.40 -18.37 -16.65
C SER A 859 -18.88 -18.01 -16.46
N GLY A 860 -19.16 -17.15 -15.49
CA GLY A 860 -20.51 -16.66 -15.20
C GLY A 860 -21.30 -17.48 -14.19
N TYR A 861 -20.77 -18.60 -13.68
CA TYR A 861 -21.49 -19.48 -12.74
C TYR A 861 -20.79 -19.55 -11.38
N SER A 862 -21.55 -19.49 -10.29
CA SER A 862 -20.99 -19.67 -8.95
C SER A 862 -20.55 -21.12 -8.73
N VAL A 863 -19.34 -21.33 -8.21
CA VAL A 863 -18.79 -22.68 -7.95
C VAL A 863 -18.96 -23.14 -6.50
N ASP A 864 -19.40 -22.26 -5.59
CA ASP A 864 -19.68 -22.59 -4.21
C ASP A 864 -21.05 -22.07 -3.75
N ARG A 865 -21.70 -22.83 -2.84
CA ARG A 865 -22.91 -22.41 -2.13
C ARG A 865 -22.54 -22.11 -0.69
N ARG A 866 -22.67 -20.85 -0.29
CA ARG A 866 -22.41 -20.41 1.08
C ARG A 866 -23.31 -19.23 1.46
N PRO A 867 -23.46 -18.94 2.77
CA PRO A 867 -24.24 -17.81 3.23
C PRO A 867 -23.77 -16.50 2.59
N GLU A 868 -24.69 -15.54 2.41
CA GLU A 868 -24.34 -14.17 2.02
C GLU A 868 -23.17 -13.64 2.86
N GLN A 869 -22.19 -13.03 2.18
CA GLN A 869 -21.06 -12.40 2.86
C GLN A 869 -21.57 -11.31 3.82
N SER A 870 -21.00 -11.24 5.02
CA SER A 870 -21.42 -10.24 5.99
C SER A 870 -21.35 -8.84 5.39
N PHE A 871 -22.44 -8.09 5.52
CA PHE A 871 -22.55 -6.72 5.02
C PHE A 871 -21.43 -5.80 5.52
N SER A 872 -20.79 -6.10 6.66
CA SER A 872 -19.64 -5.32 7.14
C SER A 872 -18.51 -5.28 6.11
N LEU A 873 -18.20 -6.42 5.48
CA LEU A 873 -17.13 -6.53 4.48
C LEU A 873 -17.47 -5.77 3.20
N LEU A 874 -18.74 -5.78 2.78
CA LEU A 874 -19.22 -5.07 1.60
C LEU A 874 -19.31 -3.56 1.84
N LEU A 875 -19.87 -3.15 2.98
CA LEU A 875 -19.99 -1.75 3.39
C LEU A 875 -18.62 -1.08 3.47
N GLY A 876 -17.62 -1.75 4.04
CA GLY A 876 -16.28 -1.16 4.16
C GLY A 876 -15.53 -1.00 2.84
N GLN A 877 -15.99 -1.61 1.73
CA GLN A 877 -15.50 -1.26 0.38
C GLN A 877 -16.03 0.09 -0.08
N CYS A 878 -17.21 0.49 0.40
CA CYS A 878 -17.84 1.76 0.06
C CYS A 878 -17.36 2.90 0.97
N THR A 879 -16.72 2.59 2.11
CA THR A 879 -16.35 3.55 3.16
C THR A 879 -14.87 3.49 3.53
N SER A 880 -14.01 3.16 2.57
CA SER A 880 -12.57 2.95 2.80
C SER A 880 -11.75 4.25 2.84
N ALA A 881 -12.27 5.39 2.40
CA ALA A 881 -11.48 6.63 2.33
C ALA A 881 -10.97 7.14 3.70
N PRO A 882 -11.75 7.07 4.80
CA PRO A 882 -11.26 7.43 6.13
C PRO A 882 -10.19 6.47 6.69
N ALA A 883 -9.93 5.33 6.03
CA ALA A 883 -8.79 4.45 6.35
C ALA A 883 -7.45 4.99 5.80
N GLY A 884 -7.49 6.09 5.03
CA GLY A 884 -6.34 6.77 4.42
C GLY A 884 -5.18 7.08 5.37
N PRO A 885 -5.45 7.69 6.54
CA PRO A 885 -4.45 7.89 7.58
C PRO A 885 -4.55 6.76 8.62
N LEU A 886 -4.17 5.53 8.25
CA LEU A 886 -4.09 4.40 9.20
C LEU A 886 -3.20 4.72 10.42
N ALA A 887 -2.23 5.63 10.25
CA ALA A 887 -1.42 6.20 11.33
C ALA A 887 -2.24 6.90 12.42
N GLU A 888 -3.28 7.66 12.08
CA GLU A 888 -4.15 8.33 13.08
C GLU A 888 -5.05 7.33 13.80
N CYS A 889 -5.50 6.26 13.12
CA CYS A 889 -6.22 5.15 13.76
C CYS A 889 -5.35 4.42 14.81
N ILE A 890 -4.05 4.31 14.54
CA ILE A 890 -3.09 3.66 15.43
C ILE A 890 -2.65 4.59 16.56
N LYS A 891 -2.55 5.90 16.31
CA LYS A 891 -2.43 6.93 17.36
C LYS A 891 -3.63 6.94 18.31
N ALA A 892 -4.85 6.82 17.80
CA ALA A 892 -6.06 6.74 18.64
C ALA A 892 -6.05 5.48 19.53
N LEU A 893 -5.57 4.34 19.00
CA LEU A 893 -5.32 3.13 19.78
C LEU A 893 -4.20 3.33 20.83
N LEU A 894 -3.19 4.14 20.52
CA LEU A 894 -2.06 4.45 21.40
C LEU A 894 -2.39 5.35 22.58
N VAL A 895 -3.19 6.39 22.36
CA VAL A 895 -3.53 7.40 23.37
C VAL A 895 -4.28 6.77 24.56
N THR A 896 -4.98 5.65 24.34
CA THR A 896 -5.72 4.91 25.38
C THR A 896 -4.88 3.93 26.20
N ILE A 897 -3.60 3.73 25.86
CA ILE A 897 -2.71 2.76 26.52
C ILE A 897 -1.92 3.50 27.63
N PRO A 898 -1.86 2.99 28.88
CA PRO A 898 -1.08 3.63 29.94
C PRO A 898 0.39 3.76 29.53
N LYS A 899 0.93 4.98 29.61
CA LYS A 899 2.24 5.41 29.04
C LYS A 899 3.46 4.58 29.51
N ASN A 900 3.30 3.80 30.59
CA ASN A 900 4.38 3.00 31.19
C ASN A 900 4.24 1.49 30.95
N THR A 901 3.45 1.06 29.97
CA THR A 901 3.27 -0.36 29.64
C THR A 901 4.10 -0.80 28.43
N MET A 902 4.56 -2.05 28.45
CA MET A 902 5.31 -2.68 27.33
C MET A 902 4.54 -2.59 25.99
N VAL A 903 3.22 -2.52 26.09
CA VAL A 903 2.28 -2.38 24.97
C VAL A 903 2.29 -0.97 24.37
N ALA A 904 2.39 0.09 25.19
CA ALA A 904 2.54 1.46 24.69
C ALA A 904 3.81 1.57 23.83
N ARG A 905 4.89 0.92 24.25
CA ARG A 905 6.16 0.88 23.51
C ARG A 905 6.04 0.11 22.18
N LEU A 906 5.36 -1.05 22.17
CA LEU A 906 5.14 -1.86 20.96
C LEU A 906 4.28 -1.15 19.92
N VAL A 907 3.18 -0.52 20.34
CA VAL A 907 2.29 0.18 19.42
C VAL A 907 2.93 1.51 18.98
N THR A 908 3.76 2.15 19.80
CA THR A 908 4.48 3.40 19.41
C THR A 908 5.56 3.07 18.38
N LEU A 909 6.22 1.92 18.52
CA LEU A 909 7.09 1.35 17.48
C LEU A 909 6.33 1.09 16.18
N PHE A 910 5.12 0.53 16.26
CA PHE A 910 4.27 0.28 15.09
C PHE A 910 3.78 1.58 14.42
N ASN A 911 3.45 2.60 15.22
CA ASN A 911 3.07 3.93 14.72
C ASN A 911 4.24 4.66 14.08
N ASN A 912 5.42 4.66 14.71
CA ASN A 912 6.62 5.30 14.17
C ASN A 912 7.12 4.60 12.89
N LEU A 913 6.92 3.29 12.77
CA LEU A 913 7.16 2.52 11.54
C LEU A 913 6.22 2.98 10.41
N LEU A 914 4.94 3.23 10.72
CA LEU A 914 3.92 3.66 9.75
C LEU A 914 4.00 5.15 9.37
N GLN A 915 4.57 6.00 10.22
CA GLN A 915 4.76 7.43 9.96
C GLN A 915 6.09 7.77 9.27
N SER A 916 6.94 6.77 8.99
CA SER A 916 8.20 7.02 8.28
C SER A 916 7.94 7.38 6.82
N LYS A 917 8.54 8.48 6.33
CA LYS A 917 8.44 8.95 4.93
C LYS A 917 8.90 7.90 3.89
N HIS A 918 9.63 6.88 4.32
CA HIS A 918 10.04 5.73 3.50
C HIS A 918 8.92 4.68 3.34
N PHE A 919 8.01 4.53 4.32
CA PHE A 919 6.85 3.64 4.23
C PHE A 919 5.76 4.23 3.31
N GLU A 920 5.54 5.55 3.28
CA GLU A 920 4.56 6.18 2.38
C GLU A 920 4.81 5.87 0.89
N SER A 921 6.08 5.67 0.50
CA SER A 921 6.48 5.30 -0.87
C SER A 921 6.23 3.81 -1.20
N PHE A 922 6.36 2.91 -0.21
CA PHE A 922 6.08 1.47 -0.36
C PHE A 922 4.57 1.15 -0.39
N TRP A 923 3.75 2.02 0.20
CA TRP A 923 2.30 1.86 0.36
C TRP A 923 1.46 2.71 -0.61
N GLY A 924 1.96 2.94 -1.82
CA GLY A 924 1.37 3.80 -2.85
C GLY A 924 -0.16 4.01 -2.77
N ASN A 925 -0.55 5.29 -2.73
CA ASN A 925 -1.87 5.85 -2.43
C ASN A 925 -2.43 5.50 -1.03
N PRO A 926 -2.78 6.50 -0.19
CA PRO A 926 -3.18 6.27 1.20
C PRO A 926 -4.45 5.40 1.36
N ILE A 927 -5.29 5.27 0.34
CA ILE A 927 -6.59 4.57 0.41
C ILE A 927 -6.51 3.20 -0.28
N ARG A 928 -6.67 2.11 0.49
CA ARG A 928 -6.54 0.73 0.01
C ARG A 928 -7.87 0.17 -0.50
N ALA A 929 -7.78 -0.70 -1.51
CA ALA A 929 -8.92 -1.46 -2.01
C ALA A 929 -9.24 -2.68 -1.12
N GLY A 930 -10.53 -2.98 -0.97
CA GLY A 930 -11.01 -4.28 -0.53
C GLY A 930 -10.86 -5.32 -1.64
N HIS A 931 -10.50 -6.54 -1.28
CA HIS A 931 -10.29 -7.63 -2.23
C HIS A 931 -11.34 -8.73 -2.05
N ASP A 932 -12.15 -9.02 -3.07
CA ASP A 932 -13.05 -10.19 -3.10
C ASP A 932 -12.82 -10.99 -4.39
N PRO A 933 -13.30 -12.25 -4.48
CA PRO A 933 -13.31 -12.98 -5.74
C PRO A 933 -14.00 -12.18 -6.85
N ASN A 934 -13.44 -12.22 -8.06
CA ASN A 934 -14.06 -11.56 -9.21
C ASN A 934 -15.24 -12.41 -9.71
N PRO A 935 -16.51 -11.95 -9.60
CA PRO A 935 -17.65 -12.70 -10.10
C PRO A 935 -17.64 -12.83 -11.64
N PHE A 936 -16.88 -11.99 -12.33
CA PHE A 936 -16.83 -11.93 -13.79
C PHE A 936 -15.69 -12.76 -14.39
N TYR A 937 -15.01 -13.57 -13.56
CA TYR A 937 -13.89 -14.40 -13.95
C TYR A 937 -14.26 -15.44 -15.01
N GLY A 938 -13.46 -15.52 -16.09
CA GLY A 938 -13.61 -16.52 -17.14
C GLY A 938 -14.76 -16.29 -18.13
N LEU A 939 -15.35 -15.08 -18.15
CA LEU A 939 -16.39 -14.70 -19.12
C LEU A 939 -15.85 -14.26 -20.49
N GLU A 940 -14.54 -14.25 -20.67
CA GLU A 940 -13.91 -13.83 -21.92
C GLU A 940 -13.54 -15.03 -22.77
N ARG A 941 -13.88 -14.97 -24.06
CA ARG A 941 -13.45 -15.97 -25.04
C ARG A 941 -12.00 -15.69 -25.43
N PRO A 942 -11.06 -16.64 -25.32
CA PRO A 942 -9.75 -16.48 -25.91
C PRO A 942 -9.90 -16.42 -27.44
N VAL A 943 -9.38 -15.36 -28.05
CA VAL A 943 -9.20 -15.29 -29.51
C VAL A 943 -8.16 -16.34 -29.89
N GLY A 944 -8.58 -17.43 -30.54
CA GLY A 944 -7.66 -18.43 -31.08
C GLY A 944 -8.02 -19.91 -30.93
N MET A 945 -9.11 -20.29 -30.24
CA MET A 945 -9.60 -21.67 -30.30
C MET A 945 -10.48 -21.85 -31.56
N ARG A 946 -9.86 -22.36 -32.63
CA ARG A 946 -10.60 -23.12 -33.64
C ARG A 946 -11.28 -24.28 -32.93
N GLU A 947 -12.57 -24.48 -33.21
CA GLU A 947 -13.27 -25.72 -32.90
C GLU A 947 -12.50 -26.88 -33.52
N HIS A 948 -11.73 -27.61 -32.70
CA HIS A 948 -11.43 -29.00 -32.97
C HIS A 948 -12.41 -29.83 -32.16
N THR A 949 -13.48 -30.19 -32.85
CA THR A 949 -14.29 -31.36 -32.53
C THR A 949 -13.41 -32.61 -32.57
N SER A 950 -13.40 -33.38 -31.47
CA SER A 950 -13.37 -34.84 -31.55
C SER A 950 -14.02 -35.44 -30.28
N GLU A 951 -15.26 -35.87 -30.45
CA GLU A 951 -15.92 -37.06 -29.85
C GLU A 951 -16.00 -37.12 -28.31
N HIS A 952 -17.18 -37.00 -27.68
CA HIS A 952 -18.25 -38.00 -27.77
C HIS A 952 -19.64 -37.38 -27.59
N SER A 953 -20.50 -37.65 -28.57
CA SER A 953 -21.95 -37.53 -28.50
C SER A 953 -22.54 -38.90 -28.14
N MET A 954 -23.33 -38.95 -27.07
CA MET A 954 -24.51 -39.81 -26.89
C MET A 954 -25.40 -39.02 -25.93
N TYR A 955 -26.48 -38.35 -26.33
CA TYR A 955 -27.67 -38.88 -26.99
C TYR A 955 -28.33 -37.75 -27.81
N LEU A 956 -28.67 -38.04 -29.07
CA LEU A 956 -29.51 -37.22 -29.94
C LEU A 956 -30.97 -37.67 -29.85
N SER A 957 -31.91 -36.73 -30.02
CA SER A 957 -33.22 -36.85 -30.70
C SER A 957 -33.94 -35.50 -30.58
N ARG A 958 -34.59 -34.87 -31.57
CA ARG A 958 -34.86 -35.10 -33.00
C ARG A 958 -35.24 -33.73 -33.65
N VAL A 959 -34.87 -33.60 -34.92
CA VAL A 959 -35.15 -32.60 -36.00
C VAL A 959 -36.67 -32.60 -36.38
N PRO A 960 -37.32 -31.69 -37.20
CA PRO A 960 -36.80 -30.84 -38.30
C PRO A 960 -37.35 -29.40 -38.59
N HIS A 961 -36.55 -28.67 -39.40
CA HIS A 961 -36.85 -27.75 -40.54
C HIS A 961 -37.71 -26.48 -40.33
N GLN A 962 -37.53 -25.33 -41.03
CA GLN A 962 -37.12 -25.10 -42.42
C GLN A 962 -36.65 -23.64 -42.68
N HIS A 963 -35.89 -23.47 -43.78
CA HIS A 963 -35.37 -22.25 -44.46
C HIS A 963 -36.36 -21.06 -44.62
N GLN A 964 -35.96 -19.79 -44.85
CA GLN A 964 -35.24 -19.30 -46.06
C GLN A 964 -34.85 -17.78 -46.00
N ARG A 965 -33.65 -17.45 -46.56
CA ARG A 965 -33.15 -16.26 -47.34
C ARG A 965 -33.60 -14.81 -46.98
N GLY A 966 -32.81 -13.74 -47.12
CA GLY A 966 -31.49 -13.39 -47.71
C GLY A 966 -31.09 -12.01 -47.11
N MET A 967 -30.03 -11.26 -47.45
CA MET A 967 -29.13 -11.15 -48.60
C MET A 967 -27.94 -10.26 -48.17
N HIS A 968 -26.72 -10.54 -48.63
CA HIS A 968 -25.49 -9.74 -48.40
C HIS A 968 -24.68 -9.69 -49.72
N SER A 969 -23.94 -8.59 -49.93
CA SER A 969 -22.56 -8.50 -50.48
C SER A 969 -22.34 -7.52 -51.66
N SER A 970 -21.54 -6.47 -51.41
CA SER A 970 -20.33 -6.05 -52.17
C SER A 970 -19.62 -5.00 -51.30
N ASP A 971 -18.31 -5.03 -51.00
CA ASP A 971 -17.20 -4.90 -51.94
C ASP A 971 -15.85 -5.42 -51.39
N LYS A 972 -14.93 -5.68 -52.33
CA LYS A 972 -13.63 -6.34 -52.16
C LYS A 972 -12.45 -5.38 -51.93
N SER A 973 -11.57 -5.82 -51.02
CA SER A 973 -10.08 -5.87 -51.06
C SER A 973 -9.25 -4.61 -51.31
N VAL A 974 -8.31 -4.32 -50.39
CA VAL A 974 -6.85 -4.34 -50.65
C VAL A 974 -6.12 -4.81 -49.37
N SER A 975 -5.15 -5.69 -49.58
CA SER A 975 -4.30 -6.43 -48.62
C SER A 975 -3.14 -5.61 -48.05
N ASP A 976 -2.80 -5.84 -46.78
CA ASP A 976 -1.43 -5.62 -46.28
C ASP A 976 -1.08 -6.65 -45.18
N PRO A 977 0.07 -7.37 -45.27
CA PRO A 977 0.41 -8.49 -44.39
C PRO A 977 1.18 -8.00 -43.15
N VAL A 978 0.47 -7.42 -42.17
CA VAL A 978 1.04 -7.14 -40.85
C VAL A 978 0.05 -7.58 -39.77
N ALA A 979 -0.19 -8.88 -39.69
CA ALA A 979 -0.89 -9.48 -38.57
C ALA A 979 -0.08 -10.68 -38.11
N LEU A 980 0.89 -10.45 -37.22
CA LEU A 980 1.42 -11.41 -36.25
C LEU A 980 2.46 -10.69 -35.36
N GLN A 981 1.99 -9.95 -34.35
CA GLN A 981 2.75 -9.72 -33.11
C GLN A 981 1.81 -9.92 -31.90
N PRO A 982 2.12 -10.87 -30.99
CA PRO A 982 1.24 -11.21 -29.87
C PRO A 982 1.61 -10.41 -28.62
N HIS A 983 0.92 -9.29 -28.39
CA HIS A 983 0.92 -8.59 -27.10
C HIS A 983 -0.52 -8.30 -26.66
N SER A 984 -1.24 -9.32 -26.19
CA SER A 984 -2.54 -9.13 -25.55
C SER A 984 -2.47 -9.61 -24.10
N PHE A 985 -2.25 -8.68 -23.17
CA PHE A 985 -2.55 -8.94 -21.75
C PHE A 985 -4.05 -9.28 -21.64
N PRO A 986 -4.44 -10.28 -20.82
CA PRO A 986 -5.83 -10.63 -20.73
C PRO A 986 -6.61 -9.48 -20.07
N PRO A 987 -7.82 -9.14 -20.57
CA PRO A 987 -8.63 -8.12 -19.96
C PRO A 987 -8.93 -8.43 -18.48
N TRP A 988 -9.29 -7.41 -17.70
CA TRP A 988 -9.35 -7.52 -16.25
C TRP A 988 -10.38 -8.56 -15.77
N GLU A 989 -11.39 -8.87 -16.59
CA GLU A 989 -12.36 -9.92 -16.39
C GLU A 989 -11.66 -11.26 -16.16
N ALA A 990 -10.48 -11.47 -16.76
CA ALA A 990 -9.62 -12.63 -16.52
C ALA A 990 -8.83 -12.58 -15.19
N GLN A 991 -8.92 -11.51 -14.39
CA GLN A 991 -8.33 -11.47 -13.05
C GLN A 991 -9.24 -12.18 -12.04
N GLY A 992 -8.68 -13.02 -11.17
CA GLY A 992 -9.44 -13.75 -10.15
C GLY A 992 -9.96 -12.91 -8.96
N ARG A 993 -9.72 -11.59 -8.92
CA ARG A 993 -10.10 -10.71 -7.80
C ARG A 993 -10.65 -9.35 -8.23
N THR A 994 -11.68 -8.88 -7.53
CA THR A 994 -12.11 -7.48 -7.56
C THR A 994 -11.26 -6.65 -6.60
N ARG A 995 -11.02 -5.38 -6.95
CA ARG A 995 -10.31 -4.40 -6.11
C ARG A 995 -11.17 -3.15 -5.98
N LEU A 996 -12.21 -3.23 -5.16
CA LEU A 996 -13.15 -2.12 -4.94
C LEU A 996 -12.62 -1.16 -3.87
N MET A 997 -12.89 0.11 -4.06
CA MET A 997 -12.48 1.25 -3.24
C MET A 997 -13.67 2.20 -3.06
N ASP A 998 -13.57 3.05 -2.04
CA ASP A 998 -14.51 4.14 -1.82
C ASP A 998 -14.67 5.01 -3.09
N SER A 999 -15.91 5.23 -3.50
CA SER A 999 -16.26 6.02 -4.69
C SER A 999 -15.88 7.50 -4.55
N GLY A 1000 -15.70 8.00 -3.33
CA GLY A 1000 -15.18 9.35 -3.06
C GLY A 1000 -13.79 9.61 -3.65
N MET A 1001 -13.07 8.55 -4.09
CA MET A 1001 -11.81 8.66 -4.84
C MET A 1001 -11.96 9.05 -6.31
N ALA A 1002 -13.15 8.88 -6.88
CA ALA A 1002 -13.45 9.22 -8.25
C ALA A 1002 -14.34 10.46 -8.32
N ASN A 1003 -15.57 10.35 -7.81
CA ASN A 1003 -16.51 11.45 -7.69
C ASN A 1003 -17.18 11.35 -6.33
N ASN A 1004 -17.20 12.45 -5.58
CA ASN A 1004 -17.72 12.47 -4.23
C ASN A 1004 -19.26 12.46 -4.16
N LEU A 1005 -19.97 12.34 -5.30
CA LEU A 1005 -21.41 12.13 -5.40
C LEU A 1005 -21.74 10.83 -6.16
N PRO A 1006 -22.83 10.12 -5.81
CA PRO A 1006 -23.17 8.82 -6.41
C PRO A 1006 -23.88 8.95 -7.78
N ASN A 1007 -23.69 10.07 -8.47
CA ASN A 1007 -24.45 10.41 -9.69
C ASN A 1007 -24.26 9.37 -10.80
N HIS A 1008 -23.08 8.77 -10.91
CA HIS A 1008 -22.76 7.76 -11.94
C HIS A 1008 -23.63 6.51 -11.86
N ILE A 1009 -24.02 6.09 -10.64
CA ILE A 1009 -24.92 4.94 -10.50
C ILE A 1009 -26.37 5.39 -10.61
N LEU A 1010 -26.73 6.57 -10.11
CA LEU A 1010 -28.11 7.06 -10.18
C LEU A 1010 -28.53 7.43 -11.61
N ALA A 1011 -27.62 7.93 -12.44
CA ALA A 1011 -27.91 8.45 -13.76
C ALA A 1011 -27.81 7.43 -14.89
N ARG A 1012 -27.94 6.14 -14.55
CA ARG A 1012 -28.17 5.10 -15.55
C ARG A 1012 -29.39 5.46 -16.41
N PRO A 1013 -29.29 5.45 -17.75
CA PRO A 1013 -30.42 5.73 -18.63
C PRO A 1013 -31.64 4.87 -18.30
N GLU A 1014 -31.42 3.61 -17.91
CA GLU A 1014 -32.49 2.67 -17.61
C GLU A 1014 -33.31 3.02 -16.35
N ARG A 1015 -32.81 3.90 -15.48
CA ARG A 1015 -33.59 4.42 -14.34
C ARG A 1015 -34.53 5.56 -14.71
N GLY A 1016 -34.27 6.27 -15.82
CA GLY A 1016 -35.13 7.36 -16.28
C GLY A 1016 -35.40 8.42 -15.20
N VAL A 1017 -34.40 8.75 -14.38
CA VAL A 1017 -34.54 9.75 -13.30
C VAL A 1017 -34.84 11.12 -13.90
N ASP A 1018 -35.88 11.79 -13.40
CA ASP A 1018 -36.27 13.14 -13.82
C ASP A 1018 -35.66 14.22 -12.91
N VAL A 1019 -35.52 13.94 -11.61
CA VAL A 1019 -34.96 14.90 -10.63
C VAL A 1019 -33.87 14.23 -9.78
N PHE A 1020 -32.66 14.80 -9.82
CA PHE A 1020 -31.53 14.41 -8.97
C PHE A 1020 -31.37 15.42 -7.83
N LEU A 1021 -31.54 14.96 -6.60
CA LEU A 1021 -31.20 15.71 -5.41
C LEU A 1021 -29.78 15.33 -4.97
N SER A 1022 -28.85 16.27 -5.00
CA SER A 1022 -27.44 16.05 -4.64
C SER A 1022 -27.11 16.74 -3.34
N PHE A 1023 -27.04 15.97 -2.25
CA PHE A 1023 -26.56 16.46 -0.96
C PHE A 1023 -25.02 16.41 -0.89
N ASP A 1024 -24.40 17.58 -0.95
CA ASP A 1024 -22.94 17.70 -0.90
C ASP A 1024 -22.46 18.31 0.42
N ALA A 1025 -21.57 17.63 1.12
CA ALA A 1025 -20.91 18.09 2.33
C ALA A 1025 -19.38 17.98 2.21
N SER A 1026 -18.87 18.05 0.97
CA SER A 1026 -17.46 18.09 0.64
C SER A 1026 -16.76 19.27 1.32
N SER A 1027 -15.46 19.12 1.61
CA SER A 1027 -14.65 20.17 2.25
C SER A 1027 -14.44 21.39 1.36
N ASP A 1028 -14.66 21.26 0.05
CA ASP A 1028 -14.29 22.22 -0.98
C ASP A 1028 -15.49 22.94 -1.61
N ILE A 1029 -16.67 22.88 -0.97
CA ILE A 1029 -17.91 23.49 -1.49
C ILE A 1029 -17.75 24.96 -1.87
N HIS A 1030 -16.94 25.73 -1.13
CA HIS A 1030 -16.72 27.16 -1.40
C HIS A 1030 -15.78 27.45 -2.58
N THR A 1031 -15.12 26.43 -3.14
CA THR A 1031 -14.12 26.61 -4.22
C THR A 1031 -14.70 26.49 -5.63
N GLY A 1032 -15.99 26.18 -5.77
CA GLY A 1032 -16.64 25.89 -7.07
C GLY A 1032 -16.34 24.49 -7.63
N ALA A 1033 -15.39 23.76 -7.04
CA ALA A 1033 -14.98 22.43 -7.50
C ALA A 1033 -16.12 21.39 -7.52
N ALA A 1034 -17.08 21.48 -6.60
CA ALA A 1034 -18.24 20.60 -6.56
C ALA A 1034 -19.16 20.73 -7.79
N VAL A 1035 -19.41 21.97 -8.23
CA VAL A 1035 -20.22 22.24 -9.42
C VAL A 1035 -19.45 21.82 -10.68
N GLN A 1036 -18.13 22.03 -10.71
CA GLN A 1036 -17.30 21.51 -11.80
C GLN A 1036 -17.35 19.97 -11.88
N ARG A 1037 -17.32 19.26 -10.74
CA ARG A 1037 -17.51 17.80 -10.71
C ARG A 1037 -18.88 17.37 -11.23
N LEU A 1038 -19.90 18.19 -11.04
CA LEU A 1038 -21.24 17.93 -11.57
C LEU A 1038 -21.24 18.05 -13.11
N HIS A 1039 -20.61 19.07 -13.67
CA HIS A 1039 -20.44 19.21 -15.13
C HIS A 1039 -19.58 18.09 -15.72
N HIS A 1040 -18.50 17.67 -15.05
CA HIS A 1040 -17.71 16.51 -15.49
C HIS A 1040 -18.53 15.22 -15.51
N PHE A 1041 -19.31 14.96 -14.45
CA PHE A 1041 -20.24 13.83 -14.43
C PHE A 1041 -21.26 13.92 -15.57
N ALA A 1042 -21.85 15.09 -15.81
CA ALA A 1042 -22.83 15.26 -16.86
C ALA A 1042 -22.23 14.98 -18.25
N ALA A 1043 -21.01 15.47 -18.51
CA ALA A 1043 -20.28 15.18 -19.73
C ALA A 1043 -20.00 13.67 -19.91
N ASP A 1044 -19.69 12.93 -18.84
CA ASP A 1044 -19.48 11.47 -18.91
C ASP A 1044 -20.74 10.68 -19.27
N PHE A 1045 -21.93 11.29 -19.18
CA PHE A 1045 -23.23 10.72 -19.53
C PHE A 1045 -23.90 11.43 -20.71
N ASP A 1046 -23.15 12.23 -21.46
CA ASP A 1046 -23.64 13.01 -22.61
C ASP A 1046 -24.83 13.92 -22.23
N ILE A 1047 -24.75 14.54 -21.06
CA ILE A 1047 -25.71 15.52 -20.55
C ILE A 1047 -25.03 16.90 -20.55
N GLU A 1048 -25.65 17.86 -21.22
CA GLU A 1048 -25.28 19.27 -21.10
C GLU A 1048 -26.09 19.90 -19.96
N LEU A 1049 -25.42 20.56 -19.01
CA LEU A 1049 -26.07 21.23 -17.88
C LEU A 1049 -26.11 22.74 -18.08
N ARG A 1050 -27.30 23.32 -17.93
CA ARG A 1050 -27.56 24.75 -17.87
C ARG A 1050 -28.00 25.14 -16.46
N ASP A 1051 -27.37 26.14 -15.86
CA ASP A 1051 -27.85 26.70 -14.59
C ASP A 1051 -29.18 27.43 -14.83
N VAL A 1052 -30.22 26.98 -14.13
CA VAL A 1052 -31.59 27.54 -14.18
C VAL A 1052 -32.05 27.91 -12.77
N THR A 1053 -31.11 28.14 -11.85
CA THR A 1053 -31.42 28.42 -10.43
C THR A 1053 -32.40 29.58 -10.31
N GLN A 1054 -32.22 30.66 -11.05
CA GLN A 1054 -33.08 31.86 -11.01
C GLN A 1054 -34.53 31.60 -11.46
N GLU A 1055 -34.79 30.52 -12.22
CA GLU A 1055 -36.16 30.15 -12.63
C GLU A 1055 -36.97 29.54 -11.48
N PHE A 1056 -36.30 28.93 -10.49
CA PHE A 1056 -36.94 28.18 -9.40
C PHE A 1056 -36.63 28.73 -8.01
N HIS A 1057 -35.54 29.47 -7.86
CA HIS A 1057 -35.05 29.90 -6.56
C HIS A 1057 -35.75 31.19 -6.13
N ASN A 1058 -36.48 31.12 -5.02
CA ASN A 1058 -37.13 32.28 -4.41
C ASN A 1058 -37.07 32.17 -2.87
N PRO A 1059 -35.88 32.29 -2.27
CA PRO A 1059 -35.67 31.98 -0.88
C PRO A 1059 -36.35 33.03 0.01
N GLN A 1060 -37.16 32.57 0.96
CA GLN A 1060 -37.75 33.46 1.96
C GLN A 1060 -36.77 33.66 3.12
N ARG A 1061 -36.46 34.94 3.42
CA ARG A 1061 -35.67 35.29 4.61
C ARG A 1061 -36.38 34.87 5.88
N ASN A 1062 -35.61 34.38 6.84
CA ASN A 1062 -36.14 33.96 8.12
C ASN A 1062 -36.45 35.19 8.99
N LYS A 1063 -37.75 35.43 9.22
CA LYS A 1063 -38.24 36.59 10.00
C LYS A 1063 -37.90 36.52 11.51
N VAL A 1064 -37.36 35.40 11.98
CA VAL A 1064 -37.14 35.11 13.42
C VAL A 1064 -35.68 35.31 13.84
N LEU A 1065 -34.79 35.74 12.94
CA LEU A 1065 -33.37 35.94 13.27
C LEU A 1065 -33.18 37.10 14.26
N SER A 1066 -32.58 36.81 15.41
CA SER A 1066 -32.47 37.73 16.54
C SER A 1066 -31.10 38.42 16.66
N SER A 1067 -30.07 37.97 15.95
CA SER A 1067 -28.70 38.50 16.02
C SER A 1067 -28.19 39.04 14.68
N SER A 1068 -27.33 40.06 14.73
CA SER A 1068 -26.69 40.63 13.54
C SER A 1068 -25.85 39.60 12.78
N HIS A 1069 -25.13 38.73 13.51
CA HIS A 1069 -24.33 37.64 12.94
C HIS A 1069 -25.19 36.62 12.18
N ALA A 1070 -26.35 36.25 12.71
CA ALA A 1070 -27.26 35.33 12.01
C ALA A 1070 -27.79 35.91 10.69
N SER A 1071 -28.12 37.20 10.68
CA SER A 1071 -28.58 37.93 9.47
C SER A 1071 -27.48 38.05 8.41
N GLU A 1072 -26.22 38.21 8.83
CA GLU A 1072 -25.06 38.20 7.94
C GLU A 1072 -24.86 36.83 7.30
N VAL A 1073 -24.91 35.76 8.10
CA VAL A 1073 -24.81 34.37 7.61
C VAL A 1073 -25.92 34.05 6.62
N GLU A 1074 -27.17 34.43 6.93
CA GLU A 1074 -28.29 34.26 5.99
C GLU A 1074 -28.01 34.99 4.68
N SER A 1075 -27.72 36.29 4.74
CA SER A 1075 -27.52 37.12 3.55
C SER A 1075 -26.39 36.60 2.64
N ARG A 1076 -25.36 35.99 3.22
CA ARG A 1076 -24.22 35.43 2.47
C ARG A 1076 -24.55 34.14 1.71
N TYR A 1077 -25.41 33.28 2.26
CA TYR A 1077 -25.61 31.93 1.74
C TYR A 1077 -27.03 31.66 1.20
N ILE A 1078 -27.96 32.60 1.36
CA ILE A 1078 -29.38 32.42 1.00
C ILE A 1078 -29.56 31.90 -0.44
N ASP A 1079 -28.77 32.42 -1.40
CA ASP A 1079 -28.84 32.04 -2.81
C ASP A 1079 -28.09 30.73 -3.17
N HIS A 1080 -27.51 30.06 -2.17
CA HIS A 1080 -26.57 28.95 -2.37
C HIS A 1080 -27.03 27.63 -1.76
N TYR A 1081 -28.09 27.60 -0.95
CA TYR A 1081 -28.58 26.38 -0.30
C TYR A 1081 -29.25 25.38 -1.26
N ALA A 1082 -29.71 25.85 -2.42
CA ALA A 1082 -30.23 25.02 -3.50
C ALA A 1082 -29.95 25.67 -4.86
N ARG A 1083 -29.12 25.02 -5.67
CA ARG A 1083 -28.88 25.42 -7.07
C ARG A 1083 -29.52 24.42 -8.01
N VAL A 1084 -30.14 24.89 -9.09
CA VAL A 1084 -30.87 24.06 -10.04
C VAL A 1084 -30.17 24.08 -11.40
N PHE A 1085 -29.86 22.89 -11.91
CA PHE A 1085 -29.32 22.70 -13.23
C PHE A 1085 -30.30 21.89 -14.07
N TYR A 1086 -30.66 22.40 -15.24
CA TYR A 1086 -31.41 21.66 -16.23
C TYR A 1086 -30.43 20.93 -17.15
N GLY A 1087 -30.75 19.70 -17.53
CA GLY A 1087 -29.97 18.98 -18.52
C GLY A 1087 -30.83 18.09 -19.41
N ARG A 1088 -30.35 17.87 -20.63
CA ARG A 1088 -31.00 17.02 -21.63
C ARG A 1088 -30.03 15.96 -22.11
N ARG A 1089 -30.44 14.69 -22.08
CA ARG A 1089 -29.67 13.59 -22.68
C ARG A 1089 -29.78 13.64 -24.20
N GLN A 1090 -28.80 13.06 -24.89
CA GLN A 1090 -28.91 12.78 -26.34
C GLN A 1090 -30.14 11.97 -26.72
N SER A 1091 -30.65 11.12 -25.81
CA SER A 1091 -31.90 10.37 -26.03
C SER A 1091 -33.16 11.25 -26.01
N GLY A 1092 -33.03 12.56 -25.76
CA GLY A 1092 -34.14 13.50 -25.63
C GLY A 1092 -34.79 13.56 -24.25
N GLN A 1093 -34.28 12.81 -23.27
CA GLN A 1093 -34.80 12.83 -21.90
C GLN A 1093 -34.33 14.10 -21.16
N ASP A 1094 -35.28 14.89 -20.68
CA ASP A 1094 -35.07 16.05 -19.81
C ASP A 1094 -34.88 15.63 -18.35
N MET A 1095 -34.00 16.31 -17.63
CA MET A 1095 -33.80 16.11 -16.19
C MET A 1095 -33.38 17.41 -15.49
N TYR A 1096 -33.63 17.45 -14.18
CA TYR A 1096 -33.18 18.52 -13.30
C TYR A 1096 -32.25 17.98 -12.22
N ILE A 1097 -31.16 18.70 -11.94
CA ILE A 1097 -30.26 18.42 -10.82
C ILE A 1097 -30.36 19.57 -9.83
N ILE A 1098 -30.78 19.26 -8.60
CA ILE A 1098 -30.85 20.19 -7.49
C ILE A 1098 -29.67 19.90 -6.56
N TYR A 1099 -28.70 20.80 -6.58
CA TYR A 1099 -27.49 20.73 -5.76
C TYR A 1099 -27.73 21.43 -4.42
N CYS A 1100 -27.70 20.65 -3.34
CA CYS A 1100 -27.98 21.08 -1.96
C CYS A 1100 -26.71 20.93 -1.08
N PRO A 1101 -25.86 21.96 -1.01
CA PRO A 1101 -24.66 21.91 -0.19
C PRO A 1101 -24.94 22.08 1.31
N LEU A 1102 -24.12 21.47 2.16
CA LEU A 1102 -24.07 21.72 3.60
C LEU A 1102 -23.27 23.01 3.87
N LEU A 1103 -23.98 24.13 3.96
CA LEU A 1103 -23.45 25.46 4.24
C LEU A 1103 -23.70 25.89 5.70
N PRO A 1104 -22.98 26.91 6.22
CA PRO A 1104 -23.32 27.57 7.48
C PRO A 1104 -24.77 28.05 7.45
N ASN A 1105 -25.47 28.04 8.59
CA ASN A 1105 -26.89 28.37 8.68
C ASN A 1105 -27.16 29.46 9.73
N ALA A 1106 -28.10 30.37 9.44
CA ALA A 1106 -28.43 31.47 10.34
C ALA A 1106 -29.03 31.03 11.70
N LEU A 1107 -29.69 29.86 11.76
CA LEU A 1107 -30.20 29.29 13.01
C LEU A 1107 -29.12 28.56 13.84
N ASN A 1108 -27.90 28.46 13.30
CA ASN A 1108 -26.72 27.94 14.00
C ASN A 1108 -25.47 28.68 13.51
N PRO A 1109 -25.40 30.01 13.72
CA PRO A 1109 -24.48 30.89 13.00
C PRO A 1109 -23.02 30.72 13.43
N ASP A 1110 -22.78 30.07 14.57
CA ASP A 1110 -21.44 29.80 15.10
C ASP A 1110 -20.82 28.51 14.53
N TYR A 1111 -21.60 27.68 13.83
CA TYR A 1111 -21.10 26.47 13.19
C TYR A 1111 -20.93 26.65 11.70
N ASN A 1112 -19.68 26.59 11.25
CA ASN A 1112 -19.33 26.52 9.84
C ASN A 1112 -18.88 25.09 9.49
N PRO A 1113 -19.65 24.33 8.66
CA PRO A 1113 -19.32 22.96 8.29
C PRO A 1113 -17.97 22.76 7.59
N THR A 1114 -17.42 23.82 6.99
CA THR A 1114 -16.18 23.81 6.23
C THR A 1114 -14.96 24.18 7.08
N THR A 1115 -15.10 25.10 8.04
CA THR A 1115 -13.96 25.62 8.82
C THR A 1115 -13.92 25.14 10.27
N ALA A 1116 -15.02 24.59 10.81
CA ALA A 1116 -15.03 24.08 12.18
C ALA A 1116 -13.99 22.96 12.36
N SER A 1117 -13.15 23.09 13.39
CA SER A 1117 -11.98 22.21 13.62
C SER A 1117 -12.34 20.73 13.78
N PHE A 1118 -13.51 20.43 14.35
CA PHE A 1118 -14.02 19.07 14.50
C PHE A 1118 -14.70 18.51 13.23
N SER A 1119 -15.01 19.37 12.26
CA SER A 1119 -15.83 19.10 11.09
C SER A 1119 -14.99 18.65 9.87
N THR A 1120 -14.06 17.71 10.10
CA THR A 1120 -13.17 17.18 9.07
C THR A 1120 -13.60 15.78 8.61
N SER A 1121 -13.20 15.38 7.40
CA SER A 1121 -13.54 14.07 6.82
C SER A 1121 -12.85 12.88 7.51
N THR A 1122 -11.79 13.13 8.27
CA THR A 1122 -11.00 12.13 9.02
C THR A 1122 -11.40 12.05 10.50
N ASN A 1123 -12.14 13.03 11.04
CA ASN A 1123 -12.57 12.97 12.42
C ASN A 1123 -13.71 11.95 12.62
N LEU A 1124 -13.42 10.88 13.37
CA LEU A 1124 -14.39 9.84 13.73
C LEU A 1124 -14.72 9.85 15.24
N MET A 1125 -14.46 10.96 15.93
CA MET A 1125 -14.82 11.19 17.34
C MET A 1125 -15.59 12.51 17.48
N TRP A 1126 -16.83 12.43 17.94
CA TRP A 1126 -17.73 13.57 17.99
C TRP A 1126 -18.46 13.59 19.33
N THR A 1127 -18.68 14.78 19.90
CA THR A 1127 -19.54 14.96 21.07
C THR A 1127 -21.02 14.99 20.65
N PRO A 1128 -21.97 14.68 21.55
CA PRO A 1128 -23.39 14.81 21.24
C PRO A 1128 -23.78 16.22 20.75
N ASP A 1129 -23.18 17.27 21.30
CA ASP A 1129 -23.48 18.65 20.90
C ASP A 1129 -22.93 18.98 19.51
N GLN A 1130 -21.75 18.47 19.16
CA GLN A 1130 -21.24 18.57 17.79
C GLN A 1130 -22.15 17.83 16.80
N VAL A 1131 -22.61 16.63 17.15
CA VAL A 1131 -23.56 15.87 16.31
C VAL A 1131 -24.89 16.63 16.14
N LYS A 1132 -25.45 17.17 17.23
CA LYS A 1132 -26.65 18.03 17.17
C LYS A 1132 -26.41 19.24 16.27
N SER A 1133 -25.25 19.89 16.38
CA SER A 1133 -24.91 21.06 15.58
C SER A 1133 -24.96 20.75 14.07
N VAL A 1134 -24.35 19.65 13.62
CA VAL A 1134 -24.42 19.24 12.20
C VAL A 1134 -25.83 18.86 11.77
N LEU A 1135 -26.53 18.07 12.60
CA LEU A 1135 -27.90 17.64 12.33
C LEU A 1135 -28.84 18.84 12.16
N THR A 1136 -28.82 19.76 13.12
CA THR A 1136 -29.64 20.99 13.09
C THR A 1136 -29.32 21.80 11.84
N THR A 1137 -28.04 22.07 11.57
CA THR A 1137 -27.61 22.86 10.41
C THR A 1137 -28.06 22.23 9.10
N SER A 1138 -27.91 20.92 8.94
CA SER A 1138 -28.34 20.24 7.73
C SER A 1138 -29.86 20.17 7.60
N GLU A 1139 -30.58 19.96 8.69
CA GLU A 1139 -32.05 19.96 8.68
C GLU A 1139 -32.59 21.36 8.34
N THR A 1140 -32.00 22.42 8.88
CA THR A 1140 -32.45 23.80 8.64
C THR A 1140 -32.08 24.31 7.25
N ASN A 1141 -30.89 23.95 6.72
CA ASN A 1141 -30.53 24.24 5.32
C ASN A 1141 -31.62 23.73 4.36
N VAL A 1142 -32.06 22.49 4.58
CA VAL A 1142 -33.10 21.90 3.73
C VAL A 1142 -34.47 22.50 4.03
N SER A 1143 -34.87 22.52 5.30
CA SER A 1143 -36.23 22.90 5.71
C SER A 1143 -36.58 24.35 5.41
N HIS A 1144 -35.64 25.27 5.56
CA HIS A 1144 -35.90 26.70 5.39
C HIS A 1144 -35.51 27.22 4.00
N TYR A 1145 -34.47 26.65 3.38
CA TYR A 1145 -33.88 27.26 2.18
C TYR A 1145 -33.95 26.38 0.93
N ALA A 1146 -33.90 25.04 1.04
CA ALA A 1146 -33.91 24.17 -0.14
C ALA A 1146 -35.29 23.61 -0.52
N ILE A 1147 -36.17 23.36 0.45
CA ILE A 1147 -37.40 22.59 0.23
C ILE A 1147 -38.36 23.26 -0.76
N ASP A 1148 -38.46 24.59 -0.74
CA ASP A 1148 -39.31 25.35 -1.68
C ASP A 1148 -38.80 25.22 -3.12
N THR A 1149 -37.49 25.36 -3.32
CA THR A 1149 -36.87 25.14 -4.64
C THR A 1149 -37.10 23.71 -5.13
N ILE A 1150 -36.97 22.71 -4.23
CA ILE A 1150 -37.25 21.30 -4.57
C ILE A 1150 -38.72 21.12 -4.97
N LYS A 1151 -39.67 21.68 -4.22
CA LYS A 1151 -41.11 21.64 -4.55
C LYS A 1151 -41.40 22.27 -5.91
N ARG A 1152 -40.83 23.43 -6.22
CA ARG A 1152 -41.04 24.13 -7.50
C ARG A 1152 -40.53 23.33 -8.70
N VAL A 1153 -39.33 22.77 -8.61
CA VAL A 1153 -38.77 21.92 -9.67
C VAL A 1153 -39.61 20.66 -9.85
N MET A 1154 -39.99 19.99 -8.76
CA MET A 1154 -40.84 18.80 -8.82
C MET A 1154 -42.22 19.09 -9.38
N ARG A 1155 -42.81 20.25 -9.06
CA ARG A 1155 -44.07 20.72 -9.64
C ARG A 1155 -43.94 20.91 -11.14
N LYS A 1156 -42.88 21.58 -11.61
CA LYS A 1156 -42.62 21.77 -13.05
C LYS A 1156 -42.55 20.45 -13.80
N VAL A 1157 -41.79 19.48 -13.28
CA VAL A 1157 -41.67 18.15 -13.90
C VAL A 1157 -43.01 17.40 -13.91
N TYR A 1158 -43.77 17.49 -12.81
CA TYR A 1158 -45.11 16.92 -12.73
C TYR A 1158 -46.05 17.53 -13.80
N GLU A 1159 -46.09 18.86 -13.89
CA GLU A 1159 -46.93 19.59 -14.85
C GLU A 1159 -46.55 19.27 -16.30
N ASP A 1160 -45.26 19.19 -16.61
CA ASP A 1160 -44.77 18.81 -17.94
C ASP A 1160 -45.20 17.40 -18.34
N LYS A 1161 -45.09 16.44 -17.42
CA LYS A 1161 -45.53 15.06 -17.66
C LYS A 1161 -47.04 14.95 -17.81
N LYS A 1162 -47.79 15.68 -16.98
CA LYS A 1162 -49.24 15.77 -17.09
C LYS A 1162 -49.65 16.36 -18.44
N ALA A 1163 -49.02 17.45 -18.86
CA ALA A 1163 -49.27 18.07 -20.15
C ALA A 1163 -48.96 17.11 -21.31
N TYR A 1164 -47.81 16.42 -21.27
CA TYR A 1164 -47.42 15.44 -22.27
C TYR A 1164 -48.38 14.23 -22.35
N ARG A 1165 -48.98 13.82 -21.24
CA ARG A 1165 -49.98 12.73 -21.20
C ARG A 1165 -51.35 13.16 -21.75
N LEU A 1166 -51.70 14.44 -21.56
CA LEU A 1166 -52.99 15.00 -21.99
C LEU A 1166 -52.98 15.44 -23.46
N ALA A 1167 -51.82 15.82 -23.97
CA ALA A 1167 -51.55 15.96 -25.40
C ALA A 1167 -51.52 14.59 -26.08
#